data_AF-A0A852ZKQ8-F1
#
_entry.id   AF-A0A852ZKQ8-F1
#
_cell.length_a   1.000
_cell.length_b   1.000
_cell.length_c   1.000
_cell.angle_alpha   90.00
_cell.angle_beta   90.00
_cell.angle_gamma   90.00
#
_symmetry.space_group_name_H-M   'P 1'
#
loop_
_entity.id
_entity.type
_entity.pdbx_description
1 polymer ?
#
loop_
_entity_poly.entity_id
_entity_poly.type
_entity_poly.pdbx_seq_one_letter_code
_entity_poly.pdbx_strand_id
1 'polypeptide(L)'
;MTSALNGTPRPLPLVVTIDEQSVTLAGTGDRDLRLHVGGAHDGWVLMATVRGRRGGDVAIFEDFRTKAGVIAAVSQDGTTRVLAKSLEPTFAAPEGLYRGHDVRTVLSSDADLLGDEILAEEGDPEYADVAACFPPIAKPANSSISAMATYTFVATPGCGDKIGVAYGGRTANFDPAVHVPAIARIRERGEVLDGLVGGWPPVLRFVYPEGEGTWSELVMFAPFRTDNGNDRIQPVWHRIARVEADELAWVKYVDSYPPVPPRTDVDRAGDFFADLLDTTRSWEDLLAGAAELDVPDRRLADQARHSLARAMSTRIGDFPKYGVMDRAYGGAEHDGFQDTFNVDVTAMLDWGLFDAARSYVDNYLAYFVRDDGSIVYRGPGTGQYGRMLTVIAHCYRLARDDELLMRHRARIDAITDVLLGLRTTAKALPPKDPGHGLIAGWSEADSCLEADPDHYVRPYLSNSSEAVRGFADLGAVWVELGLAHRNDGLTEKGRRLLAESAALRDDLRVAIDRSVLTDVEPPCLPSIAGVEEPFHVAVQRDNVDPQFRAYRVNSELLHSGVLGRDDVETILRYRAAHRDIRLGVPMAYGFDSWDDLGGNGGEMAGFLSYGHAYGLLQHDLIREFLLALYSLSAHQYTRGSWTAPETRSLHPNRPAAPYCVPAQLVVPLLVRWMLAFEEPLEDVLWLCRATPRGWLRDGGRISARGVPTRWGKVDVTIVSRVANGRVDVEVNLPDGTRVPLTRIRLRLPAGLRIASASVVDHEWTSAGNGEPVTVDPESETVTIPANRGGQLRLTVAVAE
;
A
#
# COMPACT_ATOMS: atom_id res chain seq x y z
N MET A 1 -0.27 21.42 1.11
CA MET A 1 0.92 22.20 0.70
C MET A 1 1.95 21.31 -0.01
N THR A 2 1.66 20.84 -1.22
CA THR A 2 2.60 20.10 -2.09
C THR A 2 3.07 20.93 -3.30
N SER A 3 2.97 22.27 -3.23
CA SER A 3 3.34 23.17 -4.34
C SER A 3 4.74 23.79 -4.19
N ALA A 4 5.75 22.99 -3.84
CA ALA A 4 7.16 23.42 -3.88
C ALA A 4 8.01 22.50 -4.77
N LEU A 5 7.50 22.20 -5.96
CA LEU A 5 8.27 21.62 -7.06
C LEU A 5 8.00 22.46 -8.30
N ASN A 6 8.50 23.70 -8.38
CA ASN A 6 8.46 24.50 -9.61
C ASN A 6 9.50 25.63 -9.62
N GLY A 7 10.72 25.35 -9.17
CA GLY A 7 11.88 26.00 -9.78
C GLY A 7 12.26 25.18 -10.99
N THR A 8 12.37 25.77 -12.19
CA THR A 8 12.99 25.09 -13.34
C THR A 8 14.32 24.52 -12.86
N PRO A 9 14.59 23.20 -13.02
CA PRO A 9 15.87 22.63 -12.62
C PRO A 9 16.98 23.46 -13.27
N ARG A 10 17.95 23.92 -12.48
CA ARG A 10 19.12 24.59 -13.07
C ARG A 10 19.76 23.64 -14.08
N PRO A 11 20.32 24.17 -15.18
CA PRO A 11 21.11 23.35 -16.08
C PRO A 11 22.14 22.56 -15.28
N LEU A 12 22.19 21.25 -15.54
CA LEU A 12 23.21 20.39 -14.94
C LEU A 12 24.59 20.78 -15.50
N PRO A 13 25.66 20.68 -14.69
CA PRO A 13 27.01 20.91 -15.19
C PRO A 13 27.33 20.00 -16.38
N LEU A 14 27.87 20.55 -17.47
CA LEU A 14 28.30 19.76 -18.63
C LEU A 14 29.70 19.20 -18.37
N VAL A 15 29.78 17.89 -18.12
CA VAL A 15 31.04 17.21 -17.77
C VAL A 15 31.80 16.81 -19.04
N VAL A 16 33.04 17.29 -19.16
CA VAL A 16 33.96 16.97 -20.26
C VAL A 16 34.85 15.78 -19.89
N THR A 17 35.49 15.83 -18.72
CA THR A 17 36.31 14.72 -18.20
C THR A 17 36.05 14.47 -16.72
N ILE A 18 36.26 13.23 -16.29
CA ILE A 18 36.11 12.75 -14.91
C ILE A 18 37.42 12.10 -14.51
N ASP A 19 38.10 12.71 -13.54
CA ASP A 19 39.28 12.16 -12.88
C ASP A 19 38.88 11.52 -11.54
N GLU A 20 39.85 11.07 -10.75
CA GLU A 20 39.60 10.42 -9.45
C GLU A 20 39.09 11.36 -8.35
N GLN A 21 39.41 12.65 -8.40
CA GLN A 21 39.05 13.66 -7.38
C GLN A 21 38.72 15.03 -8.00
N SER A 22 38.47 15.07 -9.31
CA SER A 22 38.09 16.29 -10.02
C SER A 22 37.34 15.99 -11.29
N VAL A 23 36.64 16.98 -11.80
CA VAL A 23 36.01 16.96 -13.12
C VAL A 23 36.41 18.20 -13.90
N THR A 24 36.40 18.09 -15.22
CA THR A 24 36.50 19.23 -16.12
C THR A 24 35.10 19.53 -16.63
N LEU A 25 34.61 20.75 -16.38
CA LEU A 25 33.33 21.24 -16.83
C LEU A 25 33.52 22.12 -18.07
N ALA A 26 32.60 22.04 -19.02
CA ALA A 26 32.60 22.95 -20.17
C ALA A 26 32.29 24.37 -19.68
N GLY A 27 33.19 25.32 -19.95
CA GLY A 27 33.01 26.71 -19.54
C GLY A 27 32.22 27.55 -20.53
N THR A 28 31.70 28.70 -20.06
CA THR A 28 31.14 29.73 -20.93
C THR A 28 32.27 30.56 -21.56
N GLY A 29 32.72 30.17 -22.76
CA GLY A 29 33.74 30.86 -23.55
C GLY A 29 35.12 30.19 -23.48
N ASP A 30 35.43 29.32 -24.45
CA ASP A 30 36.73 28.68 -24.78
C ASP A 30 37.66 28.17 -23.65
N ARG A 31 37.22 28.15 -22.39
CA ARG A 31 38.01 27.68 -21.26
C ARG A 31 37.20 26.77 -20.36
N ASP A 32 37.57 25.50 -20.36
CA ASP A 32 37.03 24.53 -19.43
C ASP A 32 37.43 24.85 -17.97
N LEU A 33 36.52 24.58 -17.04
CA LEU A 33 36.71 24.78 -15.61
C LEU A 33 37.02 23.44 -14.94
N ARG A 34 38.16 23.35 -14.25
CA ARG A 34 38.44 22.19 -13.39
C ARG A 34 37.85 22.39 -12.00
N LEU A 35 36.97 21.49 -11.57
CA LEU A 35 36.33 21.49 -10.27
C LEU A 35 36.78 20.27 -9.46
N HIS A 36 37.28 20.48 -8.24
CA HIS A 36 37.69 19.41 -7.32
C HIS A 36 36.53 19.00 -6.41
N VAL A 37 36.57 17.78 -5.89
CA VAL A 37 35.57 17.30 -4.91
C VAL A 37 35.52 18.27 -3.72
N GLY A 38 34.31 18.61 -3.28
CA GLY A 38 34.02 19.67 -2.30
C GLY A 38 33.92 21.08 -2.88
N GLY A 39 34.36 21.29 -4.12
CA GLY A 39 34.22 22.56 -4.83
C GLY A 39 32.80 22.81 -5.31
N ALA A 40 32.40 24.08 -5.34
CA ALA A 40 31.10 24.52 -5.85
C ALA A 40 31.24 25.33 -7.15
N HIS A 41 30.30 25.14 -8.08
CA HIS A 41 30.16 25.94 -9.29
C HIS A 41 28.67 26.10 -9.64
N ASP A 42 28.22 27.34 -9.87
CA ASP A 42 26.83 27.68 -10.22
C ASP A 42 25.75 27.08 -9.29
N GLY A 43 26.11 26.90 -8.02
CA GLY A 43 25.24 26.34 -6.98
C GLY A 43 25.26 24.82 -6.87
N TRP A 44 26.04 24.13 -7.70
CA TRP A 44 26.29 22.70 -7.62
C TRP A 44 27.60 22.43 -6.87
N VAL A 45 27.56 21.56 -5.87
CA VAL A 45 28.76 21.06 -5.18
C VAL A 45 29.15 19.72 -5.80
N LEU A 46 30.41 19.55 -6.23
CA LEU A 46 30.92 18.25 -6.65
C LEU A 46 31.17 17.38 -5.41
N MET A 47 30.32 16.39 -5.19
CA MET A 47 30.35 15.55 -4.00
C MET A 47 31.29 14.36 -4.12
N ALA A 48 31.42 13.79 -5.31
CA ALA A 48 32.31 12.67 -5.60
C ALA A 48 32.47 12.45 -7.11
N THR A 49 33.48 11.67 -7.48
CA THR A 49 33.58 11.00 -8.79
C THR A 49 33.52 9.49 -8.58
N VAL A 50 32.59 8.81 -9.23
CA VAL A 50 32.41 7.36 -9.16
C VAL A 50 32.92 6.75 -10.46
N ARG A 51 33.88 5.81 -10.37
CA ARG A 51 34.56 5.24 -11.54
C ARG A 51 34.53 3.72 -11.54
N GLY A 52 34.44 3.11 -12.73
CA GLY A 52 34.55 1.65 -12.92
C GLY A 52 33.46 0.82 -12.23
N ARG A 53 32.30 1.42 -11.93
CA ARG A 53 31.16 0.75 -11.30
C ARG A 53 30.03 0.52 -12.31
N ARG A 54 28.97 -0.18 -11.88
CA ARG A 54 27.74 -0.35 -12.67
C ARG A 54 27.22 1.04 -13.10
N GLY A 55 27.03 1.25 -14.40
CA GLY A 55 26.61 2.55 -14.96
C GLY A 55 27.72 3.50 -15.40
N GLY A 56 28.99 3.07 -15.37
CA GLY A 56 30.11 3.84 -15.92
C GLY A 56 30.67 4.92 -14.99
N ASP A 57 31.58 5.73 -15.53
CA ASP A 57 32.22 6.83 -14.81
C ASP A 57 31.25 8.04 -14.76
N VAL A 58 30.93 8.48 -13.54
CA VAL A 58 29.99 9.59 -13.29
C VAL A 58 30.52 10.58 -12.25
N ALA A 59 30.23 11.85 -12.46
CA ALA A 59 30.41 12.92 -11.51
C ALA A 59 29.13 13.12 -10.70
N ILE A 60 29.24 13.26 -9.38
CA ILE A 60 28.10 13.46 -8.50
C ILE A 60 28.04 14.90 -8.06
N PHE A 61 26.95 15.59 -8.41
CA PHE A 61 26.66 16.95 -7.97
C PHE A 61 25.50 16.97 -7.00
N GLU A 62 25.52 17.90 -6.06
CA GLU A 62 24.38 18.15 -5.17
C GLU A 62 24.13 19.65 -4.99
N ASP A 63 22.85 20.02 -4.95
CA ASP A 63 22.40 21.38 -4.69
C ASP A 63 22.04 21.53 -3.20
N PHE A 64 22.76 22.40 -2.49
CA PHE A 64 22.54 22.66 -1.06
C PHE A 64 21.87 24.00 -0.78
N ARG A 65 21.48 24.78 -1.79
CA ARG A 65 20.87 26.11 -1.58
C ARG A 65 19.47 26.04 -1.01
N THR A 66 18.84 24.87 -1.07
CA THR A 66 17.54 24.63 -0.45
C THR A 66 17.50 23.24 0.16
N LYS A 67 16.61 23.04 1.14
CA LYS A 67 16.30 21.71 1.68
C LYS A 67 15.65 20.77 0.66
N ALA A 68 15.36 21.19 -0.56
CA ALA A 68 14.80 20.35 -1.62
C ALA A 68 15.76 20.20 -2.82
N GLY A 69 17.00 20.68 -2.70
CA GLY A 69 18.00 20.51 -3.75
C GLY A 69 18.23 19.03 -4.06
N VAL A 70 18.67 18.72 -5.27
CA VAL A 70 18.72 17.35 -5.78
C VAL A 70 20.15 16.81 -5.81
N ILE A 71 20.30 15.48 -5.88
CA ILE A 71 21.57 14.83 -6.21
C ILE A 71 21.53 14.46 -7.70
N ALA A 72 22.56 14.80 -8.46
CA ALA A 72 22.66 14.49 -9.88
C ALA A 72 23.94 13.71 -10.18
N ALA A 73 23.81 12.54 -10.80
CA ALA A 73 24.92 11.81 -11.40
C ALA A 73 25.00 12.17 -12.89
N VAL A 74 26.16 12.63 -13.34
CA VAL A 74 26.40 13.11 -14.72
C VAL A 74 27.61 12.39 -15.30
N SER A 75 27.44 11.69 -16.42
CA SER A 75 28.52 11.07 -17.18
C SER A 75 29.12 12.02 -18.22
N GLN A 76 30.29 11.65 -18.76
CA GLN A 76 30.95 12.40 -19.85
C GLN A 76 30.15 12.39 -21.16
N ASP A 77 29.30 11.38 -21.38
CA ASP A 77 28.45 11.29 -22.57
C ASP A 77 27.15 12.11 -22.46
N GLY A 78 26.97 12.83 -21.36
CA GLY A 78 25.79 13.65 -21.09
C GLY A 78 24.59 12.89 -20.54
N THR A 79 24.70 11.58 -20.27
CA THR A 79 23.66 10.84 -19.54
C THR A 79 23.56 11.36 -18.10
N THR A 80 22.33 11.61 -17.65
CA THR A 80 22.09 12.15 -16.31
C THR A 80 21.09 11.33 -15.54
N ARG A 81 21.33 11.17 -14.24
CA ARG A 81 20.35 10.64 -13.29
C ARG A 81 20.16 11.61 -12.14
N VAL A 82 18.93 12.09 -11.97
CA VAL A 82 18.58 13.02 -10.89
C VAL A 82 17.80 12.28 -9.82
N LEU A 83 18.31 12.31 -8.59
CA LEU A 83 17.65 11.81 -7.39
C LEU A 83 17.06 13.00 -6.63
N ALA A 84 15.75 13.20 -6.77
CA ALA A 84 15.03 14.20 -6.02
C ALA A 84 15.05 13.88 -4.52
N LYS A 85 15.06 14.91 -3.67
CA LYS A 85 14.98 14.76 -2.21
C LYS A 85 13.63 15.27 -1.72
N SER A 86 12.72 14.36 -1.35
CA SER A 86 11.43 14.74 -0.77
C SER A 86 11.61 15.25 0.66
N LEU A 87 10.61 15.98 1.15
CA LEU A 87 10.61 16.59 2.47
C LEU A 87 9.18 16.81 2.94
N GLU A 88 8.81 16.21 4.06
CA GLU A 88 7.51 16.36 4.71
C GLU A 88 7.69 16.65 6.20
N PRO A 89 6.90 17.57 6.77
CA PRO A 89 6.90 17.80 8.20
C PRO A 89 6.23 16.64 8.94
N THR A 90 6.86 16.20 10.03
CA THR A 90 6.30 15.22 10.98
C THR A 90 5.50 15.88 12.11
N PHE A 91 5.32 17.20 12.03
CA PHE A 91 4.59 18.04 12.97
C PHE A 91 3.60 18.93 12.21
N ALA A 92 2.60 19.44 12.92
CA ALA A 92 1.60 20.34 12.38
C ALA A 92 1.27 21.44 13.40
N ALA A 93 0.94 22.63 12.90
CA ALA A 93 0.47 23.73 13.72
C ALA A 93 -0.88 23.34 14.36
N PRO A 94 -1.04 23.45 15.70
CA PRO A 94 -2.26 23.03 16.38
C PRO A 94 -3.54 23.72 15.88
N GLU A 95 -3.44 24.98 15.43
CA GLU A 95 -4.59 25.81 15.06
C GLU A 95 -5.34 25.30 13.82
N GLY A 96 -4.70 24.49 12.97
CA GLY A 96 -5.31 23.91 11.77
C GLY A 96 -5.70 22.44 11.90
N LEU A 97 -5.35 21.78 13.01
CA LEU A 97 -5.71 20.38 13.25
C LEU A 97 -7.18 20.24 13.58
N TYR A 98 -7.71 19.03 13.42
CA TYR A 98 -9.08 18.66 13.79
C TYR A 98 -10.14 19.54 13.11
N ARG A 99 -9.81 20.16 11.97
CA ARG A 99 -10.63 21.14 11.26
C ARG A 99 -11.17 22.27 12.17
N GLY A 100 -10.40 22.64 13.20
CA GLY A 100 -10.75 23.71 14.14
C GLY A 100 -11.59 23.27 15.34
N HIS A 101 -12.00 22.00 15.40
CA HIS A 101 -12.63 21.43 16.60
C HIS A 101 -11.59 21.19 17.70
N ASP A 102 -12.06 21.11 18.95
CA ASP A 102 -11.21 20.58 19.99
C ASP A 102 -11.04 19.05 19.84
N VAL A 103 -9.85 18.56 20.20
CA VAL A 103 -9.48 17.15 20.06
C VAL A 103 -10.44 16.21 20.80
N ARG A 104 -11.01 16.62 21.94
CA ARG A 104 -11.92 15.78 22.72
C ARG A 104 -13.23 15.63 21.96
N THR A 105 -13.78 16.71 21.42
CA THR A 105 -15.00 16.69 20.60
C THR A 105 -14.86 15.72 19.43
N VAL A 106 -13.76 15.77 18.68
CA VAL A 106 -13.53 14.84 17.55
C VAL A 106 -13.43 13.39 18.01
N LEU A 107 -12.61 13.12 19.03
CA LEU A 107 -12.33 11.75 19.43
C LEU A 107 -13.46 11.10 20.23
N SER A 108 -14.27 11.88 20.96
CA SER A 108 -15.47 11.40 21.67
C SER A 108 -16.75 11.41 20.84
N SER A 109 -16.73 11.91 19.60
CA SER A 109 -17.90 11.95 18.72
C SER A 109 -18.46 10.56 18.43
N ASP A 110 -19.77 10.36 18.50
CA ASP A 110 -20.38 9.08 18.08
C ASP A 110 -20.28 8.88 16.56
N ALA A 111 -20.33 9.97 15.79
CA ALA A 111 -20.22 9.99 14.33
C ALA A 111 -18.78 10.19 13.82
N ASP A 112 -18.54 9.91 12.54
CA ASP A 112 -17.33 10.31 11.83
C ASP A 112 -17.32 11.81 11.48
N LEU A 113 -17.28 12.66 12.52
CA LEU A 113 -17.45 14.11 12.43
C LEU A 113 -16.60 14.76 11.32
N LEU A 114 -15.29 14.47 11.28
CA LEU A 114 -14.40 15.08 10.29
C LEU A 114 -14.58 14.50 8.88
N GLY A 115 -14.91 13.22 8.78
CA GLY A 115 -15.23 12.58 7.50
C GLY A 115 -16.51 13.16 6.90
N ASP A 116 -17.56 13.30 7.72
CA ASP A 116 -18.85 13.87 7.33
C ASP A 116 -18.70 15.32 6.85
N GLU A 117 -17.87 16.13 7.52
CA GLU A 117 -17.59 17.51 7.09
C GLU A 117 -16.93 17.57 5.71
N ILE A 118 -15.92 16.72 5.46
CA ILE A 118 -15.25 16.66 4.15
C ILE A 118 -16.21 16.15 3.07
N LEU A 119 -17.02 15.15 3.38
CA LEU A 119 -17.99 14.60 2.44
C LEU A 119 -19.17 15.56 2.20
N ALA A 120 -19.46 16.49 3.10
CA ALA A 120 -20.47 17.52 2.90
C ALA A 120 -20.03 18.64 1.94
N GLU A 121 -18.71 18.83 1.74
CA GLU A 121 -18.19 19.80 0.77
C GLU A 121 -18.47 19.37 -0.67
N GLU A 122 -18.54 20.34 -1.60
CA GLU A 122 -18.69 20.05 -3.01
C GLU A 122 -17.36 19.52 -3.59
N GLY A 123 -17.43 18.44 -4.37
CA GLY A 123 -16.26 17.83 -5.00
C GLY A 123 -15.73 16.60 -4.26
N ASP A 124 -14.54 16.16 -4.65
CA ASP A 124 -13.90 14.98 -4.05
C ASP A 124 -13.03 15.37 -2.86
N PRO A 125 -12.86 14.50 -1.85
CA PRO A 125 -11.85 14.69 -0.81
C PRO A 125 -10.47 14.94 -1.44
N GLU A 126 -9.76 15.97 -0.98
CA GLU A 126 -8.38 16.24 -1.37
C GLU A 126 -7.38 15.84 -0.29
N TYR A 127 -6.20 15.36 -0.70
CA TYR A 127 -5.15 14.95 0.25
C TYR A 127 -4.77 16.07 1.23
N ALA A 128 -4.74 17.33 0.78
CA ALA A 128 -4.33 18.45 1.63
C ALA A 128 -5.29 18.66 2.81
N ASP A 129 -6.60 18.59 2.56
CA ASP A 129 -7.64 18.78 3.58
C ASP A 129 -7.67 17.61 4.55
N VAL A 130 -7.55 16.39 4.02
CA VAL A 130 -7.47 15.18 4.83
C VAL A 130 -6.21 15.19 5.70
N ALA A 131 -5.04 15.51 5.13
CA ALA A 131 -3.77 15.55 5.86
C ALA A 131 -3.72 16.65 6.93
N ALA A 132 -4.55 17.69 6.83
CA ALA A 132 -4.67 18.72 7.86
C ALA A 132 -5.47 18.26 9.10
N CYS A 133 -6.23 17.16 9.02
CA CYS A 133 -7.15 16.75 10.11
C CYS A 133 -6.45 16.24 11.38
N PHE A 134 -5.36 15.49 11.25
CA PHE A 134 -4.64 14.92 12.40
C PHE A 134 -3.14 15.18 12.32
N PRO A 135 -2.45 15.22 13.47
CA PRO A 135 -0.99 15.31 13.47
C PRO A 135 -0.38 14.06 12.79
N PRO A 136 0.78 14.22 12.12
CA PRO A 136 1.54 13.08 11.60
C PRO A 136 1.97 12.12 12.73
N ILE A 137 2.23 10.86 12.38
CA ILE A 137 2.83 9.90 13.30
C ILE A 137 4.26 10.36 13.59
N ALA A 138 4.55 10.72 14.85
CA ALA A 138 5.89 11.11 15.31
C ALA A 138 6.37 10.33 16.54
N LYS A 139 5.50 9.56 17.18
CA LYS A 139 5.80 8.79 18.41
C LYS A 139 5.46 7.31 18.20
N PRO A 140 6.44 6.42 17.98
CA PRO A 140 6.20 4.98 17.92
C PRO A 140 6.13 4.37 19.33
N ALA A 141 5.54 3.17 19.45
CA ALA A 141 5.40 2.50 20.74
C ALA A 141 6.75 2.05 21.28
N ASN A 142 6.94 2.28 22.58
CA ASN A 142 7.97 1.59 23.32
C ASN A 142 7.47 0.16 23.57
N SER A 143 7.89 -0.81 22.76
CA SER A 143 7.84 -2.20 23.21
C SER A 143 9.04 -2.43 24.14
N SER A 144 8.78 -2.60 25.44
CA SER A 144 9.78 -3.11 26.38
C SER A 144 10.19 -4.51 25.91
N ILE A 145 11.45 -4.80 25.57
CA ILE A 145 12.52 -5.14 26.52
C ILE A 145 13.95 -4.80 25.98
N SER A 146 14.06 -4.03 24.90
CA SER A 146 15.35 -3.38 24.48
C SER A 146 15.19 -2.02 23.76
N ALA A 147 13.95 -1.51 23.74
CA ALA A 147 13.44 -0.19 23.36
C ALA A 147 14.36 0.73 22.52
N MET A 148 14.54 0.39 21.25
CA MET A 148 14.34 1.41 20.21
C MET A 148 12.89 1.31 19.74
N ALA A 149 12.11 2.38 19.91
CA ALA A 149 10.84 2.51 19.23
C ALA A 149 11.12 2.61 17.72
N THR A 150 10.86 1.52 16.98
CA THR A 150 11.10 1.46 15.53
C THR A 150 10.11 2.39 14.84
N TYR A 151 10.55 3.62 14.59
CA TYR A 151 9.81 4.61 13.83
C TYR A 151 9.80 4.24 12.35
N THR A 152 10.93 3.75 11.86
CA THR A 152 11.13 3.27 10.50
C THR A 152 12.29 2.28 10.44
N PHE A 153 12.65 1.77 9.26
CA PHE A 153 13.77 0.81 9.11
C PHE A 153 14.41 0.90 7.73
N VAL A 154 15.64 0.38 7.61
CA VAL A 154 16.33 0.13 6.33
C VAL A 154 16.76 -1.33 6.26
N ALA A 155 16.57 -1.95 5.10
CA ALA A 155 16.94 -3.33 4.85
C ALA A 155 16.91 -3.66 3.35
N THR A 156 17.59 -4.74 2.98
CA THR A 156 17.43 -5.39 1.67
C THR A 156 16.77 -6.77 1.83
N PRO A 157 16.15 -7.33 0.77
CA PRO A 157 15.54 -8.67 0.83
C PRO A 157 16.54 -9.80 1.13
N GLY A 158 17.82 -9.59 0.79
CA GLY A 158 18.88 -10.61 0.87
C GLY A 158 19.56 -10.74 2.24
N CYS A 159 19.29 -9.85 3.20
CA CYS A 159 19.88 -9.90 4.54
C CYS A 159 18.82 -10.25 5.59
N GLY A 160 19.16 -11.14 6.52
CA GLY A 160 18.25 -11.53 7.60
C GLY A 160 18.03 -10.44 8.65
N ASP A 161 19.00 -9.54 8.80
CA ASP A 161 18.95 -8.42 9.75
C ASP A 161 18.25 -7.20 9.14
N LYS A 162 17.50 -6.46 9.98
CA LYS A 162 16.72 -5.28 9.59
C LYS A 162 17.03 -4.16 10.58
N ILE A 163 17.60 -3.06 10.09
CA ILE A 163 18.07 -2.00 10.98
C ILE A 163 16.91 -1.07 11.33
N GLY A 164 16.49 -1.14 12.59
CA GLY A 164 15.51 -0.24 13.17
C GLY A 164 16.05 1.17 13.32
N VAL A 165 15.20 2.14 13.01
CA VAL A 165 15.52 3.56 13.05
C VAL A 165 14.51 4.24 13.97
N ALA A 166 15.00 4.89 15.01
CA ALA A 166 14.21 5.72 15.89
C ALA A 166 13.95 7.09 15.25
N TYR A 167 13.00 7.83 15.83
CA TYR A 167 12.61 9.14 15.33
C TYR A 167 13.82 10.07 15.10
N GLY A 168 13.88 10.62 13.89
CA GLY A 168 15.00 11.44 13.43
C GLY A 168 16.30 10.68 13.21
N GLY A 169 16.29 9.40 12.83
CA GLY A 169 17.44 8.76 12.21
C GLY A 169 18.50 8.15 13.14
N ARG A 170 18.20 7.96 14.42
CA ARG A 170 19.09 7.22 15.34
C ARG A 170 18.93 5.72 15.11
N THR A 171 20.01 4.97 15.08
CA THR A 171 20.03 3.50 15.10
C THR A 171 20.75 2.98 16.34
N ALA A 172 20.78 1.66 16.54
CA ALA A 172 21.58 1.05 17.60
C ALA A 172 23.09 1.31 17.42
N ASN A 173 23.54 1.53 16.18
CA ASN A 173 24.96 1.62 15.82
C ASN A 173 25.40 3.06 15.48
N PHE A 174 24.47 4.00 15.33
CA PHE A 174 24.76 5.34 14.87
C PHE A 174 23.80 6.40 15.41
N ASP A 175 24.33 7.57 15.79
CA ASP A 175 23.53 8.73 16.15
C ASP A 175 24.12 10.03 15.56
N PRO A 176 23.42 10.71 14.63
CA PRO A 176 23.89 11.99 14.09
C PRO A 176 24.02 13.10 15.13
N ALA A 177 23.34 13.01 16.29
CA ALA A 177 23.47 14.00 17.35
C ALA A 177 24.88 14.04 17.99
N VAL A 178 25.68 12.97 17.82
CA VAL A 178 27.10 12.96 18.23
C VAL A 178 27.93 13.94 17.40
N HIS A 179 27.54 14.18 16.15
CA HIS A 179 28.22 15.11 15.25
C HIS A 179 27.61 16.52 15.30
N VAL A 180 26.30 16.62 15.48
CA VAL A 180 25.58 17.90 15.56
C VAL A 180 24.66 17.87 16.79
N PRO A 181 25.13 18.35 17.97
CA PRO A 181 24.37 18.26 19.22
C PRO A 181 22.98 18.91 19.18
N ALA A 182 22.75 19.90 18.32
CA ALA A 182 21.45 20.54 18.14
C ALA A 182 20.34 19.57 17.70
N ILE A 183 20.70 18.48 16.99
CA ILE A 183 19.76 17.45 16.53
C ILE A 183 18.98 16.83 17.70
N ALA A 184 19.61 16.64 18.86
CA ALA A 184 18.94 16.08 20.03
C ALA A 184 17.73 16.94 20.45
N ARG A 185 17.92 18.26 20.51
CA ARG A 185 16.84 19.20 20.87
C ARG A 185 15.75 19.28 19.82
N ILE A 186 16.09 19.18 18.53
CA ILE A 186 15.12 19.18 17.43
C ILE A 186 14.24 17.92 17.49
N ARG A 187 14.84 16.76 17.76
CA ARG A 187 14.11 15.50 17.97
C ARG A 187 13.19 15.58 19.19
N GLU A 188 13.68 16.12 20.31
CA GLU A 188 12.88 16.30 21.54
C GLU A 188 11.65 17.18 21.30
N ARG A 189 11.77 18.22 20.46
CA ARG A 189 10.64 19.08 20.07
C ARG A 189 9.72 18.47 19.00
N GLY A 190 10.10 17.34 18.39
CA GLY A 190 9.32 16.74 17.31
C GLY A 190 9.44 17.50 15.98
N GLU A 191 10.47 18.31 15.78
CA GLU A 191 10.58 19.23 14.63
C GLU A 191 11.46 18.68 13.49
N VAL A 192 11.55 17.36 13.35
CA VAL A 192 12.28 16.73 12.25
C VAL A 192 11.44 16.80 10.99
N LEU A 193 12.10 16.94 9.84
CA LEU A 193 11.45 16.76 8.55
C LEU A 193 11.93 15.44 7.93
N ASP A 194 11.00 14.64 7.45
CA ASP A 194 11.27 13.32 6.89
C ASP A 194 11.19 13.35 5.36
N GLY A 195 11.88 12.44 4.69
CA GLY A 195 11.77 12.28 3.26
C GLY A 195 12.49 11.06 2.74
N LEU A 196 12.55 10.97 1.41
CA LEU A 196 13.26 9.96 0.64
C LEU A 196 14.17 10.63 -0.38
N VAL A 197 15.22 9.89 -0.78
CA VAL A 197 16.06 10.25 -1.92
C VAL A 197 15.70 9.35 -3.11
N GLY A 198 15.42 9.94 -4.27
CA GLY A 198 15.02 9.22 -5.48
C GLY A 198 13.51 9.01 -5.64
N GLY A 199 12.68 9.64 -4.80
CA GLY A 199 11.21 9.61 -4.89
C GLY A 199 10.56 8.48 -4.09
N TRP A 200 10.88 7.22 -4.40
CA TRP A 200 10.27 6.03 -3.81
C TRP A 200 11.24 4.97 -3.25
N PRO A 201 12.51 4.84 -3.69
CA PRO A 201 13.42 3.86 -3.11
C PRO A 201 13.57 4.05 -1.60
N PRO A 202 13.81 2.98 -0.80
CA PRO A 202 13.97 3.06 0.65
C PRO A 202 15.33 3.65 1.05
N VAL A 203 15.61 4.86 0.55
CA VAL A 203 16.74 5.72 0.92
C VAL A 203 16.19 6.84 1.78
N LEU A 204 16.23 6.62 3.09
CA LEU A 204 15.64 7.52 4.06
C LEU A 204 16.42 8.82 4.17
N ARG A 205 15.69 9.89 4.44
CA ARG A 205 16.22 11.23 4.62
C ARG A 205 15.58 11.87 5.85
N PHE A 206 16.41 12.48 6.68
CA PHE A 206 15.98 13.30 7.82
C PHE A 206 16.65 14.66 7.73
N VAL A 207 15.90 15.73 7.90
CA VAL A 207 16.41 17.11 7.92
C VAL A 207 16.10 17.74 9.27
N TYR A 208 17.09 18.44 9.82
CA TYR A 208 17.07 19.08 11.13
C TYR A 208 17.26 20.59 10.94
N PRO A 209 16.16 21.38 10.86
CA PRO A 209 16.25 22.83 10.71
C PRO A 209 16.76 23.50 11.99
N GLU A 210 17.72 24.42 11.87
CA GLU A 210 18.24 25.21 13.00
C GLU A 210 18.02 26.72 12.84
N GLY A 211 17.66 27.16 11.63
CA GLY A 211 17.34 28.55 11.32
C GLY A 211 17.22 28.75 9.82
N GLU A 212 17.02 30.01 9.42
CA GLU A 212 17.11 30.40 8.01
C GLU A 212 18.52 30.09 7.48
N GLY A 213 18.61 29.48 6.30
CA GLY A 213 19.86 29.07 5.68
C GLY A 213 20.71 28.02 6.42
N THR A 214 20.25 27.51 7.59
CA THR A 214 21.04 26.59 8.43
C THR A 214 20.26 25.33 8.79
N TRP A 215 20.80 24.19 8.40
CA TRP A 215 20.24 22.87 8.72
C TRP A 215 21.29 21.78 8.66
N SER A 216 20.95 20.63 9.25
CA SER A 216 21.66 19.39 9.02
C SER A 216 20.78 18.37 8.32
N GLU A 217 21.38 17.44 7.62
CA GLU A 217 20.69 16.39 6.89
C GLU A 217 21.37 15.04 7.13
N LEU A 218 20.58 14.01 7.39
CA LEU A 218 20.99 12.62 7.37
C LEU A 218 20.36 11.92 6.16
N VAL A 219 21.17 11.26 5.34
CA VAL A 219 20.71 10.27 4.34
C VAL A 219 21.17 8.90 4.79
N MET A 220 20.28 7.91 4.79
CA MET A 220 20.61 6.53 5.17
C MET A 220 19.91 5.49 4.31
N PHE A 221 20.62 4.41 3.99
CA PHE A 221 20.07 3.29 3.23
C PHE A 221 20.90 2.02 3.45
N ALA A 222 20.25 0.88 3.19
CA ALA A 222 20.89 -0.42 3.14
C ALA A 222 21.38 -0.68 1.70
N PRO A 223 22.70 -0.82 1.46
CA PRO A 223 23.21 -1.15 0.13
C PRO A 223 22.95 -2.62 -0.23
N PHE A 224 22.82 -2.92 -1.53
CA PHE A 224 22.71 -4.29 -2.06
C PHE A 224 24.06 -5.02 -2.07
N ARG A 225 24.67 -5.13 -0.88
CA ARG A 225 25.90 -5.89 -0.67
C ARG A 225 25.94 -6.42 0.76
N THR A 226 26.77 -7.45 0.94
CA THR A 226 27.17 -7.96 2.25
C THR A 226 28.62 -7.62 2.51
N ASP A 227 28.98 -7.39 3.77
CA ASP A 227 30.38 -7.25 4.15
C ASP A 227 31.03 -8.63 4.31
N ASN A 228 32.03 -8.93 3.46
CA ASN A 228 32.76 -10.20 3.48
C ASN A 228 31.86 -11.45 3.43
N GLY A 229 30.72 -11.38 2.73
CA GLY A 229 29.74 -12.47 2.64
C GLY A 229 28.88 -12.66 3.88
N ASN A 230 28.90 -11.73 4.84
CA ASN A 230 28.06 -11.80 6.04
C ASN A 230 26.62 -11.32 5.73
N ASP A 231 25.68 -12.26 5.70
CA ASP A 231 24.25 -12.03 5.47
C ASP A 231 23.43 -11.88 6.77
N ARG A 232 24.10 -11.93 7.92
CA ARG A 232 23.49 -11.79 9.26
C ARG A 232 23.52 -10.38 9.83
N ILE A 233 24.26 -9.47 9.20
CA ILE A 233 24.38 -8.08 9.62
C ILE A 233 24.13 -7.23 8.39
N GLN A 234 23.10 -6.39 8.45
CA GLN A 234 22.75 -5.53 7.33
C GLN A 234 23.70 -4.32 7.32
N PRO A 235 24.54 -4.14 6.27
CA PRO A 235 25.30 -2.91 6.15
C PRO A 235 24.33 -1.73 5.99
N VAL A 236 24.70 -0.56 6.52
CA VAL A 236 23.91 0.67 6.39
C VAL A 236 24.81 1.87 6.22
N TRP A 237 24.61 2.61 5.14
CA TRP A 237 25.23 3.91 4.97
C TRP A 237 24.51 4.98 5.78
N HIS A 238 25.30 5.87 6.37
CA HIS A 238 24.85 7.10 7.00
C HIS A 238 25.68 8.26 6.45
N ARG A 239 25.03 9.24 5.82
CA ARG A 239 25.66 10.49 5.39
C ARG A 239 25.09 11.65 6.16
N ILE A 240 25.93 12.38 6.89
CA ILE A 240 25.53 13.63 7.55
C ILE A 240 26.12 14.80 6.80
N ALA A 241 25.27 15.75 6.38
CA ALA A 241 25.67 17.03 5.83
C ALA A 241 25.29 18.17 6.78
N ARG A 242 26.14 19.19 6.85
CA ARG A 242 25.88 20.46 7.54
C ARG A 242 25.84 21.58 6.51
N VAL A 243 24.75 22.33 6.50
CA VAL A 243 24.58 23.53 5.66
C VAL A 243 24.47 24.73 6.57
N GLU A 244 25.26 25.76 6.26
CA GLU A 244 25.31 27.04 6.98
C GLU A 244 25.29 28.16 5.96
N ALA A 245 24.39 29.13 6.14
CA ALA A 245 24.17 30.22 5.19
C ALA A 245 23.96 29.74 3.73
N ASP A 246 23.15 28.69 3.55
CA ASP A 246 22.84 28.06 2.25
C ASP A 246 24.05 27.44 1.52
N GLU A 247 25.18 27.25 2.22
CA GLU A 247 26.39 26.62 1.70
C GLU A 247 26.76 25.35 2.49
N LEU A 248 27.27 24.33 1.79
CA LEU A 248 27.74 23.10 2.42
C LEU A 248 28.98 23.40 3.27
N ALA A 249 28.84 23.36 4.59
CA ALA A 249 29.94 23.56 5.52
C ALA A 249 30.83 22.32 5.63
N TRP A 250 30.21 21.13 5.77
CA TRP A 250 30.92 19.85 5.78
C TRP A 250 29.97 18.67 5.54
N VAL A 251 30.56 17.52 5.18
CA VAL A 251 29.85 16.24 5.01
C VAL A 251 30.67 15.10 5.61
N LYS A 252 30.00 14.10 6.18
CA LYS A 252 30.60 12.88 6.72
C LYS A 252 29.87 11.65 6.21
N TYR A 253 30.62 10.59 5.93
CA TYR A 253 30.13 9.30 5.46
C TYR A 253 30.53 8.21 6.43
N VAL A 254 29.56 7.41 6.87
CA VAL A 254 29.78 6.32 7.82
C VAL A 254 29.14 5.06 7.25
N ASP A 255 29.96 4.02 7.09
CA ASP A 255 29.57 2.70 6.64
C ASP A 255 29.34 1.80 7.85
N SER A 256 28.07 1.62 8.22
CA SER A 256 27.56 0.76 9.29
C SER A 256 27.97 1.17 10.72
N TYR A 257 29.24 1.48 10.96
CA TYR A 257 29.82 1.82 12.26
C TYR A 257 30.71 3.06 12.16
N PRO A 258 30.72 3.94 13.19
CA PRO A 258 31.63 5.07 13.25
C PRO A 258 33.09 4.62 13.13
N PRO A 259 33.95 5.42 12.45
CA PRO A 259 35.35 5.09 12.32
C PRO A 259 36.05 5.08 13.69
N VAL A 260 36.99 4.15 13.88
CA VAL A 260 37.75 3.98 15.13
C VAL A 260 39.25 4.24 14.93
N PRO A 261 39.97 4.78 15.93
CA PRO A 261 41.41 5.02 15.83
C PRO A 261 42.20 3.74 15.46
N PRO A 262 43.24 3.85 14.61
CA PRO A 262 43.81 5.07 14.02
C PRO A 262 43.14 5.51 12.70
N ARG A 263 42.03 4.87 12.28
CA ARG A 263 41.37 5.12 10.98
C ARG A 263 40.15 6.02 11.14
N THR A 264 40.34 7.20 11.72
CA THR A 264 39.26 8.17 11.99
C THR A 264 38.85 8.99 10.77
N ASP A 265 39.77 9.18 9.80
CA ASP A 265 39.57 10.02 8.62
C ASP A 265 39.69 9.16 7.35
N VAL A 266 38.62 8.45 7.01
CA VAL A 266 38.52 7.69 5.75
C VAL A 266 37.49 8.40 4.88
N ASP A 267 37.93 8.99 3.77
CA ASP A 267 37.00 9.47 2.76
C ASP A 267 36.32 8.28 2.08
N ARG A 268 34.98 8.28 2.12
CA ARG A 268 34.12 7.24 1.56
C ARG A 268 33.03 7.81 0.66
N ALA A 269 33.16 9.05 0.20
CA ALA A 269 32.16 9.69 -0.65
C ALA A 269 31.89 8.87 -1.93
N GLY A 270 32.96 8.44 -2.61
CA GLY A 270 32.86 7.62 -3.83
C GLY A 270 32.12 6.29 -3.61
N ASP A 271 32.43 5.58 -2.52
CA ASP A 271 31.77 4.31 -2.18
C ASP A 271 30.31 4.52 -1.80
N PHE A 272 30.00 5.55 -1.01
CA PHE A 272 28.63 5.90 -0.65
C PHE A 272 27.76 6.16 -1.88
N PHE A 273 28.24 6.99 -2.82
CA PHE A 273 27.46 7.31 -4.02
C PHE A 273 27.41 6.16 -5.02
N ALA A 274 28.45 5.33 -5.12
CA ALA A 274 28.41 4.11 -5.91
C ALA A 274 27.30 3.18 -5.40
N ASP A 275 27.26 2.94 -4.09
CA ASP A 275 26.24 2.10 -3.46
C ASP A 275 24.85 2.74 -3.49
N LEU A 276 24.73 4.07 -3.40
CA LEU A 276 23.45 4.75 -3.54
C LEU A 276 22.86 4.54 -4.95
N LEU A 277 23.66 4.75 -5.98
CA LEU A 277 23.25 4.56 -7.37
C LEU A 277 22.95 3.09 -7.66
N ASP A 278 23.76 2.17 -7.14
CA ASP A 278 23.50 0.73 -7.27
C ASP A 278 22.23 0.30 -6.54
N THR A 279 22.00 0.78 -5.32
CA THR A 279 20.77 0.52 -4.55
C THR A 279 19.54 0.99 -5.31
N THR A 280 19.61 2.20 -5.87
CA THR A 280 18.49 2.76 -6.63
C THR A 280 18.19 1.93 -7.88
N ARG A 281 19.23 1.46 -8.60
CA ARG A 281 19.08 0.57 -9.76
C ARG A 281 18.59 -0.82 -9.39
N SER A 282 19.12 -1.41 -8.33
CA SER A 282 18.72 -2.74 -7.86
C SER A 282 17.24 -2.77 -7.46
N TRP A 283 16.72 -1.70 -6.86
CA TRP A 283 15.28 -1.56 -6.63
C TRP A 283 14.48 -1.41 -7.92
N GLU A 284 14.98 -0.63 -8.89
CA GLU A 284 14.34 -0.53 -10.22
C GLU A 284 14.32 -1.88 -10.94
N ASP A 285 15.38 -2.67 -10.86
CA ASP A 285 15.47 -4.01 -11.44
C ASP A 285 14.45 -4.96 -10.77
N LEU A 286 14.38 -4.96 -9.44
CA LEU A 286 13.42 -5.78 -8.67
C LEU A 286 11.97 -5.43 -8.99
N LEU A 287 11.69 -4.15 -9.30
CA LEU A 287 10.35 -3.68 -9.66
C LEU A 287 10.14 -3.49 -11.17
N ALA A 288 11.05 -3.97 -12.02
CA ALA A 288 10.98 -3.73 -13.47
C ALA A 288 9.75 -4.38 -14.13
N GLY A 289 9.26 -5.49 -13.57
CA GLY A 289 8.03 -6.16 -14.03
C GLY A 289 6.73 -5.52 -13.53
N ALA A 290 6.83 -4.53 -12.62
CA ALA A 290 5.67 -3.93 -11.99
C ALA A 290 4.91 -2.99 -12.93
N ALA A 291 3.62 -2.79 -12.67
CA ALA A 291 2.81 -1.79 -13.35
C ALA A 291 3.42 -0.37 -13.21
N GLU A 292 3.40 0.39 -14.30
CA GLU A 292 3.90 1.76 -14.33
C GLU A 292 2.76 2.76 -14.24
N LEU A 293 2.86 3.69 -13.29
CA LEU A 293 1.87 4.74 -13.08
C LEU A 293 2.48 6.12 -13.34
N ASP A 294 1.75 6.93 -14.11
CA ASP A 294 1.97 8.37 -14.32
C ASP A 294 0.62 9.05 -14.10
N VAL A 295 0.42 9.54 -12.88
CA VAL A 295 -0.86 10.09 -12.39
C VAL A 295 -0.64 11.48 -11.79
N PRO A 296 -1.67 12.35 -11.75
CA PRO A 296 -1.50 13.72 -11.28
C PRO A 296 -1.02 13.83 -9.83
N ASP A 297 -1.45 12.91 -8.95
CA ASP A 297 -0.90 12.80 -7.59
C ASP A 297 0.23 11.77 -7.55
N ARG A 298 1.44 12.22 -7.93
CA ARG A 298 2.64 11.38 -7.98
C ARG A 298 2.98 10.72 -6.64
N ARG A 299 2.58 11.31 -5.51
CA ARG A 299 2.80 10.74 -4.17
C ARG A 299 2.19 9.36 -4.04
N LEU A 300 1.01 9.10 -4.62
CA LEU A 300 0.37 7.79 -4.57
C LEU A 300 1.15 6.74 -5.35
N ALA A 301 1.66 7.08 -6.53
CA ALA A 301 2.49 6.18 -7.33
C ALA A 301 3.83 5.87 -6.63
N ASP A 302 4.49 6.89 -6.08
CA ASP A 302 5.76 6.73 -5.36
C ASP A 302 5.55 5.95 -4.04
N GLN A 303 4.48 6.24 -3.28
CA GLN A 303 4.15 5.52 -2.04
C GLN A 303 3.81 4.05 -2.30
N ALA A 304 3.11 3.74 -3.39
CA ALA A 304 2.83 2.36 -3.77
C ALA A 304 4.12 1.57 -4.06
N ARG A 305 5.02 2.13 -4.88
CA ARG A 305 6.34 1.51 -5.18
C ARG A 305 7.20 1.35 -3.92
N HIS A 306 7.25 2.38 -3.08
CA HIS A 306 7.95 2.32 -1.80
C HIS A 306 7.40 1.19 -0.90
N SER A 307 6.09 1.03 -0.86
CA SER A 307 5.42 0.02 -0.05
C SER A 307 5.72 -1.41 -0.52
N LEU A 308 5.76 -1.63 -1.83
CA LEU A 308 6.21 -2.92 -2.41
C LEU A 308 7.66 -3.20 -2.04
N ALA A 309 8.56 -2.21 -2.20
CA ALA A 309 9.96 -2.35 -1.83
C ALA A 309 10.12 -2.67 -0.33
N ARG A 310 9.35 -2.02 0.55
CA ARG A 310 9.35 -2.32 1.99
C ARG A 310 8.86 -3.72 2.33
N ALA A 311 7.77 -4.17 1.71
CA ALA A 311 7.27 -5.53 1.90
C ALA A 311 8.34 -6.56 1.50
N MET A 312 8.95 -6.38 0.32
CA MET A 312 10.08 -7.21 -0.13
C MET A 312 11.30 -7.14 0.82
N SER A 313 11.65 -5.96 1.32
CA SER A 313 12.73 -5.77 2.32
C SER A 313 12.43 -6.43 3.65
N THR A 314 11.17 -6.65 4.00
CA THR A 314 10.76 -7.24 5.27
C THR A 314 11.03 -8.74 5.30
N ARG A 315 10.88 -9.42 4.15
CA ARG A 315 11.14 -10.86 4.00
C ARG A 315 12.62 -11.22 4.17
N ILE A 316 12.88 -12.51 4.35
CA ILE A 316 14.24 -13.09 4.35
C ILE A 316 14.28 -14.11 3.19
N GLY A 317 14.79 -13.69 2.04
CA GLY A 317 14.52 -14.42 0.80
C GLY A 317 13.01 -14.53 0.57
N ASP A 318 12.50 -15.75 0.36
CA ASP A 318 11.06 -15.99 0.16
C ASP A 318 10.28 -16.14 1.47
N PHE A 319 10.97 -16.34 2.60
CA PHE A 319 10.32 -16.55 3.89
C PHE A 319 9.56 -15.28 4.31
N PRO A 320 8.25 -15.41 4.58
CA PRO A 320 7.43 -14.28 5.01
C PRO A 320 7.87 -13.76 6.38
N LYS A 321 7.60 -12.49 6.62
CA LYS A 321 7.77 -11.82 7.91
C LYS A 321 6.60 -10.88 8.13
N TYR A 322 5.98 -10.94 9.31
CA TYR A 322 4.83 -10.07 9.63
C TYR A 322 5.24 -8.60 9.75
N GLY A 323 6.37 -8.35 10.41
CA GLY A 323 7.00 -7.04 10.51
C GLY A 323 8.51 -7.17 10.68
N VAL A 324 9.11 -6.22 11.39
CA VAL A 324 10.56 -6.16 11.62
C VAL A 324 10.89 -6.30 13.11
N MET A 325 12.18 -6.44 13.41
CA MET A 325 12.77 -6.73 14.73
C MET A 325 12.53 -8.16 15.23
N ASP A 326 13.62 -8.85 15.53
CA ASP A 326 13.58 -10.19 16.13
C ASP A 326 12.91 -10.16 17.51
N ARG A 327 12.20 -11.22 17.85
CA ARG A 327 11.38 -11.35 19.09
C ARG A 327 10.33 -10.25 19.28
N ALA A 328 9.96 -9.59 18.19
CA ALA A 328 8.77 -8.76 18.05
C ALA A 328 8.06 -9.19 16.75
N TYR A 329 7.53 -8.25 15.95
CA TYR A 329 6.79 -8.61 14.73
C TYR A 329 7.66 -9.27 13.64
N GLY A 330 8.98 -9.22 13.73
CA GLY A 330 9.90 -9.96 12.85
C GLY A 330 10.23 -11.39 13.32
N GLY A 331 9.69 -11.83 14.46
CA GLY A 331 9.91 -13.18 15.01
C GLY A 331 9.37 -14.29 14.11
N ALA A 332 10.08 -15.42 14.03
CA ALA A 332 9.71 -16.56 13.17
C ALA A 332 8.39 -17.23 13.55
N GLU A 333 7.93 -17.05 14.78
CA GLU A 333 6.61 -17.47 15.24
C GLU A 333 5.46 -16.83 14.46
N HIS A 334 5.71 -15.71 13.75
CA HIS A 334 4.73 -14.99 12.93
C HIS A 334 4.77 -15.34 11.43
N ASP A 335 5.75 -16.13 10.98
CA ASP A 335 5.98 -16.38 9.55
C ASP A 335 4.81 -17.16 8.90
N GLY A 336 4.15 -18.01 9.68
CA GLY A 336 2.95 -18.73 9.23
C GLY A 336 1.67 -17.91 9.17
N PHE A 337 1.69 -16.62 9.52
CA PHE A 337 0.45 -15.84 9.61
C PHE A 337 -0.22 -15.63 8.24
N GLN A 338 -1.46 -16.11 8.11
CA GLN A 338 -2.19 -16.15 6.83
C GLN A 338 -2.45 -14.76 6.24
N ASP A 339 -2.74 -13.76 7.08
CA ASP A 339 -3.00 -12.39 6.62
C ASP A 339 -1.78 -11.81 5.88
N THR A 340 -0.55 -12.05 6.38
CA THR A 340 0.71 -11.67 5.72
C THR A 340 0.84 -12.34 4.36
N PHE A 341 0.60 -13.66 4.29
CA PHE A 341 0.66 -14.40 3.03
C PHE A 341 -0.35 -13.84 2.02
N ASN A 342 -1.60 -13.70 2.43
CA ASN A 342 -2.69 -13.30 1.55
C ASN A 342 -2.47 -11.91 0.95
N VAL A 343 -2.13 -10.92 1.77
CA VAL A 343 -1.95 -9.54 1.30
C VAL A 343 -0.68 -9.33 0.49
N ASP A 344 0.43 -9.96 0.89
CA ASP A 344 1.72 -9.78 0.21
C ASP A 344 1.69 -10.43 -1.18
N VAL A 345 1.20 -11.67 -1.27
CA VAL A 345 1.02 -12.33 -2.57
C VAL A 345 0.03 -11.57 -3.45
N THR A 346 -1.10 -11.10 -2.90
CA THR A 346 -2.07 -10.29 -3.67
C THR A 346 -1.43 -9.03 -4.23
N ALA A 347 -0.66 -8.29 -3.41
CA ALA A 347 -0.01 -7.06 -3.87
C ALA A 347 1.04 -7.33 -4.95
N MET A 348 1.88 -8.35 -4.79
CA MET A 348 2.87 -8.73 -5.81
C MET A 348 2.19 -9.12 -7.13
N LEU A 349 1.11 -9.89 -7.07
CA LEU A 349 0.32 -10.28 -8.24
C LEU A 349 -0.36 -9.09 -8.92
N ASP A 350 -1.05 -8.25 -8.15
CA ASP A 350 -1.79 -7.09 -8.63
C ASP A 350 -0.88 -6.03 -9.27
N TRP A 351 0.39 -6.00 -8.88
CA TRP A 351 1.40 -5.13 -9.48
C TRP A 351 2.22 -5.79 -10.58
N GLY A 352 2.15 -7.11 -10.79
CA GLY A 352 2.81 -7.79 -11.91
C GLY A 352 4.17 -8.42 -11.57
N LEU A 353 4.50 -8.50 -10.28
CA LEU A 353 5.71 -9.11 -9.74
C LEU A 353 5.52 -10.63 -9.61
N PHE A 354 5.22 -11.28 -10.73
CA PHE A 354 4.81 -12.69 -10.77
C PHE A 354 5.87 -13.65 -10.28
N ASP A 355 7.16 -13.38 -10.51
CA ASP A 355 8.25 -14.24 -10.04
C ASP A 355 8.33 -14.26 -8.51
N ALA A 356 8.23 -13.09 -7.88
CA ALA A 356 8.17 -12.98 -6.42
C ALA A 356 6.92 -13.69 -5.87
N ALA A 357 5.74 -13.42 -6.46
CA ALA A 357 4.49 -14.04 -6.03
C ALA A 357 4.53 -15.57 -6.10
N ARG A 358 5.02 -16.15 -7.21
CA ARG A 358 5.16 -17.60 -7.37
C ARG A 358 6.10 -18.20 -6.34
N SER A 359 7.25 -17.56 -6.10
CA SER A 359 8.21 -17.99 -5.09
C SER A 359 7.61 -17.96 -3.68
N TYR A 360 6.82 -16.93 -3.36
CA TYR A 360 6.15 -16.80 -2.07
C TYR A 360 5.06 -17.85 -1.87
N VAL A 361 4.29 -18.17 -2.93
CA VAL A 361 3.30 -19.26 -2.89
C VAL A 361 3.99 -20.62 -2.73
N ASP A 362 5.06 -20.90 -3.49
CA ASP A 362 5.83 -22.14 -3.37
C ASP A 362 6.39 -22.32 -1.95
N ASN A 363 7.04 -21.28 -1.42
CA ASN A 363 7.58 -21.27 -0.06
C ASN A 363 6.49 -21.49 0.99
N TYR A 364 5.37 -20.75 0.90
CA TYR A 364 4.32 -20.83 1.92
C TYR A 364 3.66 -22.21 1.96
N LEU A 365 3.30 -22.75 0.79
CA LEU A 365 2.71 -24.08 0.67
C LEU A 365 3.70 -25.19 1.06
N ALA A 366 5.01 -25.00 0.84
CA ALA A 366 6.04 -25.96 1.20
C ALA A 366 6.33 -26.04 2.71
N TYR A 367 6.32 -24.90 3.42
CA TYR A 367 6.84 -24.83 4.79
C TYR A 367 5.79 -24.49 5.86
N PHE A 368 4.68 -23.86 5.48
CA PHE A 368 3.70 -23.34 6.45
C PHE A 368 2.32 -23.98 6.33
N VAL A 369 2.07 -24.82 5.33
CA VAL A 369 0.86 -25.65 5.22
C VAL A 369 1.22 -27.11 5.49
N ARG A 370 0.59 -27.73 6.48
CA ARG A 370 0.74 -29.15 6.77
C ARG A 370 -0.07 -29.98 5.79
N ASP A 371 0.21 -31.28 5.74
CA ASP A 371 -0.45 -32.20 4.80
C ASP A 371 -1.96 -32.36 5.07
N ASP A 372 -2.43 -32.00 6.27
CA ASP A 372 -3.85 -31.94 6.65
C ASP A 372 -4.51 -30.57 6.40
N GLY A 373 -3.78 -29.62 5.80
CA GLY A 373 -4.25 -28.27 5.50
C GLY A 373 -4.10 -27.29 6.67
N SER A 374 -3.74 -27.76 7.87
CA SER A 374 -3.51 -26.85 9.01
C SER A 374 -2.27 -25.99 8.82
N ILE A 375 -2.32 -24.76 9.32
CA ILE A 375 -1.23 -23.80 9.19
C ILE A 375 -0.21 -23.94 10.33
N VAL A 376 1.07 -23.80 10.01
CA VAL A 376 2.17 -23.70 10.99
C VAL A 376 2.15 -22.31 11.63
N TYR A 377 1.13 -22.03 12.44
CA TYR A 377 0.96 -20.78 13.17
C TYR A 377 0.11 -21.01 14.44
N ARG A 378 0.16 -20.08 15.40
CA ARG A 378 -0.50 -20.23 16.72
C ARG A 378 -2.02 -20.45 16.65
N GLY A 379 -2.68 -19.89 15.65
CA GLY A 379 -4.09 -20.13 15.36
C GLY A 379 -4.46 -19.58 13.97
N PRO A 380 -5.33 -20.24 13.20
CA PRO A 380 -5.79 -19.68 11.93
C PRO A 380 -6.93 -18.68 12.14
N GLY A 381 -7.04 -17.70 11.24
CA GLY A 381 -8.31 -17.05 10.98
C GLY A 381 -9.11 -17.94 10.04
N THR A 382 -10.32 -18.36 10.41
CA THR A 382 -11.06 -19.37 9.64
C THR A 382 -11.40 -18.87 8.23
N GLY A 383 -11.86 -17.62 8.11
CA GLY A 383 -12.07 -16.96 6.81
C GLY A 383 -10.80 -16.83 5.97
N GLN A 384 -9.63 -16.77 6.60
CA GLN A 384 -8.35 -16.65 5.88
C GLN A 384 -8.02 -17.91 5.07
N TYR A 385 -8.54 -19.09 5.42
CA TYR A 385 -8.46 -20.26 4.53
C TYR A 385 -9.19 -20.01 3.22
N GLY A 386 -10.39 -19.41 3.25
CA GLY A 386 -11.14 -19.04 2.05
C GLY A 386 -10.37 -18.04 1.19
N ARG A 387 -9.81 -17.00 1.84
CA ARG A 387 -8.96 -16.01 1.16
C ARG A 387 -7.72 -16.63 0.53
N MET A 388 -7.06 -17.58 1.20
CA MET A 388 -5.92 -18.31 0.63
C MET A 388 -6.28 -19.01 -0.68
N LEU A 389 -7.45 -19.67 -0.75
CA LEU A 389 -7.90 -20.33 -1.98
C LEU A 389 -8.06 -19.32 -3.14
N THR A 390 -8.62 -18.14 -2.85
CA THR A 390 -8.72 -17.03 -3.82
C THR A 390 -7.35 -16.54 -4.27
N VAL A 391 -6.41 -16.33 -3.35
CA VAL A 391 -5.05 -15.85 -3.67
C VAL A 391 -4.27 -16.87 -4.51
N ILE A 392 -4.38 -18.16 -4.19
CA ILE A 392 -3.76 -19.26 -4.96
C ILE A 392 -4.36 -19.32 -6.37
N ALA A 393 -5.69 -19.23 -6.49
CA ALA A 393 -6.35 -19.19 -7.79
C ALA A 393 -5.95 -17.95 -8.61
N HIS A 394 -5.83 -16.79 -7.96
CA HIS A 394 -5.36 -15.54 -8.58
C HIS A 394 -3.93 -15.66 -9.09
N CYS A 395 -3.04 -16.30 -8.32
CA CYS A 395 -1.68 -16.60 -8.74
C CYS A 395 -1.64 -17.38 -10.05
N TYR A 396 -2.45 -18.43 -10.17
CA TYR A 396 -2.57 -19.17 -11.43
C TYR A 396 -3.15 -18.32 -12.57
N ARG A 397 -4.23 -17.58 -12.32
CA ARG A 397 -4.88 -16.77 -13.38
C ARG A 397 -3.95 -15.71 -13.98
N LEU A 398 -3.07 -15.13 -13.16
CA LEU A 398 -2.14 -14.09 -13.60
C LEU A 398 -0.80 -14.62 -14.09
N ALA A 399 -0.18 -15.54 -13.35
CA ALA A 399 1.17 -16.05 -13.67
C ALA A 399 1.17 -17.30 -14.55
N ARG A 400 0.02 -17.98 -14.68
CA ARG A 400 -0.19 -19.18 -15.54
C ARG A 400 0.77 -20.34 -15.26
N ASP A 401 1.17 -20.49 -14.01
CA ASP A 401 2.04 -21.59 -13.54
C ASP A 401 1.19 -22.76 -13.00
N ASP A 402 0.87 -23.69 -13.90
CA ASP A 402 0.13 -24.92 -13.58
C ASP A 402 0.98 -25.90 -12.75
N GLU A 403 2.27 -26.00 -13.05
CA GLU A 403 3.22 -26.87 -12.34
C GLU A 403 3.27 -26.56 -10.84
N LEU A 404 3.28 -25.28 -10.45
CA LEU A 404 3.27 -24.86 -9.06
C LEU A 404 2.04 -25.37 -8.31
N LEU A 405 0.84 -25.18 -8.86
CA LEU A 405 -0.41 -25.64 -8.25
C LEU A 405 -0.47 -27.18 -8.20
N MET A 406 -0.02 -27.84 -9.27
CA MET A 406 0.01 -29.31 -9.32
C MET A 406 0.99 -29.92 -8.33
N ARG A 407 2.16 -29.28 -8.12
CA ARG A 407 3.16 -29.67 -7.12
C ARG A 407 2.58 -29.66 -5.71
N HIS A 408 1.81 -28.62 -5.37
CA HIS A 408 1.23 -28.43 -4.03
C HIS A 408 -0.22 -28.89 -3.90
N ARG A 409 -0.75 -29.57 -4.93
CA ARG A 409 -2.18 -29.94 -5.01
C ARG A 409 -2.69 -30.58 -3.72
N ALA A 410 -1.96 -31.53 -3.15
CA ALA A 410 -2.39 -32.24 -1.94
C ALA A 410 -2.68 -31.28 -0.76
N ARG A 411 -1.84 -30.27 -0.56
CA ARG A 411 -2.00 -29.28 0.52
C ARG A 411 -3.08 -28.25 0.21
N ILE A 412 -3.20 -27.83 -1.05
CA ILE A 412 -4.30 -26.96 -1.49
C ILE A 412 -5.65 -27.67 -1.32
N ASP A 413 -5.69 -28.95 -1.69
CA ASP A 413 -6.84 -29.83 -1.52
C ASP A 413 -7.17 -30.00 -0.04
N ALA A 414 -6.17 -30.14 0.83
CA ALA A 414 -6.38 -30.27 2.27
C ALA A 414 -6.93 -28.97 2.91
N ILE A 415 -6.47 -27.78 2.49
CA ILE A 415 -7.08 -26.50 2.92
C ILE A 415 -8.56 -26.45 2.54
N THR A 416 -8.87 -26.89 1.32
CA THR A 416 -10.25 -26.97 0.85
C THR A 416 -11.09 -27.93 1.70
N ASP A 417 -10.51 -29.07 2.06
CA ASP A 417 -11.18 -30.11 2.85
C ASP A 417 -11.44 -29.65 4.30
N VAL A 418 -10.60 -28.78 4.89
CA VAL A 418 -10.88 -28.11 6.18
C VAL A 418 -12.19 -27.33 6.11
N LEU A 419 -12.35 -26.45 5.10
CA LEU A 419 -13.57 -25.64 4.95
C LEU A 419 -14.81 -26.51 4.64
N LEU A 420 -14.66 -27.53 3.79
CA LEU A 420 -15.75 -28.47 3.47
C LEU A 420 -16.17 -29.30 4.70
N GLY A 421 -15.22 -29.65 5.57
CA GLY A 421 -15.49 -30.31 6.84
C GLY A 421 -16.33 -29.43 7.77
N LEU A 422 -15.92 -28.18 7.98
CA LEU A 422 -16.68 -27.21 8.78
C LEU A 422 -18.07 -26.96 8.18
N ARG A 423 -18.16 -26.87 6.84
CA ARG A 423 -19.43 -26.73 6.12
C ARG A 423 -20.35 -27.93 6.32
N THR A 424 -19.82 -29.14 6.41
CA THR A 424 -20.59 -30.36 6.70
C THR A 424 -21.19 -30.30 8.10
N THR A 425 -20.40 -29.89 9.10
CA THR A 425 -20.87 -29.66 10.47
C THR A 425 -21.99 -28.61 10.51
N ALA A 426 -21.82 -27.51 9.78
CA ALA A 426 -22.80 -26.43 9.73
C ALA A 426 -24.16 -26.87 9.13
N LYS A 427 -24.16 -27.70 8.08
CA LYS A 427 -25.38 -28.24 7.47
C LYS A 427 -26.13 -29.23 8.37
N ALA A 428 -25.47 -29.80 9.37
CA ALA A 428 -26.09 -30.70 10.33
C ALA A 428 -26.89 -29.98 11.43
N LEU A 429 -26.73 -28.65 11.57
CA LEU A 429 -27.52 -27.83 12.48
C LEU A 429 -29.00 -27.82 12.05
N PRO A 430 -29.97 -27.62 12.96
CA PRO A 430 -31.38 -27.47 12.60
C PRO A 430 -31.58 -26.34 11.57
N PRO A 431 -32.51 -26.45 10.59
CA PRO A 431 -32.72 -25.39 9.58
C PRO A 431 -33.13 -24.00 10.12
N LYS A 432 -33.57 -23.94 11.38
CA LYS A 432 -33.92 -22.70 12.09
C LYS A 432 -32.76 -22.12 12.90
N ASP A 433 -31.67 -22.87 13.06
CA ASP A 433 -30.46 -22.39 13.72
C ASP A 433 -29.86 -21.23 12.89
N PRO A 434 -29.50 -20.09 13.49
CA PRO A 434 -28.91 -18.97 12.76
C PRO A 434 -27.57 -19.30 12.10
N GLY A 435 -26.83 -20.28 12.63
CA GLY A 435 -25.61 -20.80 12.05
C GLY A 435 -25.82 -21.91 11.02
N HIS A 436 -27.08 -22.30 10.72
CA HIS A 436 -27.35 -23.37 9.75
C HIS A 436 -26.67 -23.08 8.42
N GLY A 437 -25.73 -23.97 8.10
CA GLY A 437 -24.95 -23.87 6.89
C GLY A 437 -23.76 -22.89 6.93
N LEU A 438 -23.60 -22.04 7.94
CA LEU A 438 -22.46 -21.14 8.01
C LEU A 438 -21.23 -21.79 8.62
N ILE A 439 -20.05 -21.47 8.08
CA ILE A 439 -18.77 -21.94 8.60
C ILE A 439 -18.47 -21.25 9.94
N ALA A 440 -18.57 -22.01 11.02
CA ALA A 440 -18.16 -21.58 12.35
C ALA A 440 -16.66 -21.80 12.59
N GLY A 441 -16.02 -20.89 13.29
CA GLY A 441 -14.60 -20.92 13.61
C GLY A 441 -14.13 -19.60 14.18
N TRP A 442 -12.84 -19.47 14.50
CA TRP A 442 -12.26 -18.20 14.93
C TRP A 442 -12.23 -17.20 13.77
N SER A 443 -12.61 -15.95 14.03
CA SER A 443 -12.38 -14.84 13.09
C SER A 443 -10.91 -14.41 13.09
N GLU A 444 -10.19 -14.58 14.21
CA GLU A 444 -8.81 -14.12 14.38
C GLU A 444 -7.91 -15.18 15.00
N ALA A 445 -6.64 -15.19 14.57
CA ALA A 445 -5.60 -16.09 15.08
C ALA A 445 -5.43 -16.04 16.61
N ASP A 446 -5.50 -14.84 17.21
CA ASP A 446 -5.21 -14.62 18.63
C ASP A 446 -6.31 -15.14 19.54
N SER A 447 -7.46 -15.56 18.98
CA SER A 447 -8.50 -16.31 19.70
C SER A 447 -7.95 -17.57 20.37
N CYS A 448 -6.84 -18.13 19.86
CA CYS A 448 -6.19 -19.29 20.47
C CYS A 448 -5.47 -18.99 21.80
N LEU A 449 -5.21 -17.71 22.09
CA LEU A 449 -4.52 -17.26 23.31
C LEU A 449 -5.48 -16.76 24.38
N GLU A 450 -6.77 -16.71 24.08
CA GLU A 450 -7.82 -16.30 25.00
C GLU A 450 -8.04 -17.36 26.08
N ALA A 451 -8.63 -16.95 27.22
CA ALA A 451 -8.85 -17.87 28.35
C ALA A 451 -9.78 -19.05 28.00
N ASP A 452 -10.73 -18.85 27.09
CA ASP A 452 -11.61 -19.87 26.53
C ASP A 452 -11.64 -19.74 24.99
N PRO A 453 -10.73 -20.40 24.27
CA PRO A 453 -10.69 -20.30 22.81
C PRO A 453 -11.96 -20.83 22.11
N ASP A 454 -12.63 -21.84 22.68
CA ASP A 454 -13.85 -22.41 22.09
C ASP A 454 -15.02 -21.41 22.15
N HIS A 455 -14.96 -20.44 23.07
CA HIS A 455 -15.88 -19.31 23.10
C HIS A 455 -15.90 -18.50 21.80
N TYR A 456 -14.79 -18.48 21.06
CA TYR A 456 -14.68 -17.73 19.81
C TYR A 456 -14.99 -18.56 18.58
N VAL A 457 -15.37 -19.83 18.72
CA VAL A 457 -15.88 -20.64 17.60
C VAL A 457 -17.33 -20.22 17.35
N ARG A 458 -17.52 -19.29 16.41
CA ARG A 458 -18.82 -18.69 16.09
C ARG A 458 -19.05 -18.65 14.57
N PRO A 459 -20.32 -18.64 14.11
CA PRO A 459 -20.66 -18.47 12.70
C PRO A 459 -20.47 -17.00 12.27
N TYR A 460 -19.22 -16.53 12.28
CA TYR A 460 -18.89 -15.22 11.74
C TYR A 460 -19.23 -15.16 10.26
N LEU A 461 -19.90 -14.09 9.83
CA LEU A 461 -20.33 -13.96 8.43
C LEU A 461 -19.13 -13.94 7.48
N SER A 462 -17.98 -13.37 7.90
CA SER A 462 -16.76 -13.32 7.08
C SER A 462 -16.17 -14.70 6.77
N ASN A 463 -16.27 -15.66 7.70
CA ASN A 463 -15.77 -17.02 7.48
C ASN A 463 -16.46 -17.67 6.27
N SER A 464 -17.77 -17.46 6.16
CA SER A 464 -18.58 -18.03 5.07
C SER A 464 -18.41 -17.24 3.77
N SER A 465 -18.36 -15.92 3.82
CA SER A 465 -18.23 -15.08 2.62
C SER A 465 -16.88 -15.25 1.92
N GLU A 466 -15.79 -15.33 2.69
CA GLU A 466 -14.46 -15.64 2.18
C GLU A 466 -14.39 -17.06 1.60
N ALA A 467 -15.07 -18.04 2.22
CA ALA A 467 -15.14 -19.40 1.67
C ALA A 467 -15.97 -19.48 0.38
N VAL A 468 -17.08 -18.72 0.26
CA VAL A 468 -17.84 -18.60 -1.00
C VAL A 468 -16.90 -18.16 -2.11
N ARG A 469 -16.11 -17.11 -1.86
CA ARG A 469 -15.18 -16.58 -2.84
C ARG A 469 -14.04 -17.55 -3.16
N GLY A 470 -13.43 -18.16 -2.14
CA GLY A 470 -12.37 -19.15 -2.28
C GLY A 470 -12.79 -20.38 -3.10
N PHE A 471 -13.97 -20.94 -2.81
CA PHE A 471 -14.51 -22.08 -3.56
C PHE A 471 -14.85 -21.72 -5.01
N ALA A 472 -15.40 -20.53 -5.27
CA ALA A 472 -15.66 -20.07 -6.63
C ALA A 472 -14.36 -19.97 -7.44
N ASP A 473 -13.36 -19.29 -6.87
CA ASP A 473 -12.15 -18.98 -7.60
C ASP A 473 -11.29 -20.21 -7.87
N LEU A 474 -11.00 -21.00 -6.84
CA LEU A 474 -10.23 -22.23 -6.99
C LEU A 474 -11.00 -23.29 -7.77
N GLY A 475 -12.32 -23.40 -7.56
CA GLY A 475 -13.17 -24.32 -8.29
C GLY A 475 -13.08 -24.11 -9.80
N ALA A 476 -13.14 -22.85 -10.25
CA ALA A 476 -12.97 -22.50 -11.66
C ALA A 476 -11.58 -22.90 -12.20
N VAL A 477 -10.51 -22.64 -11.42
CA VAL A 477 -9.14 -23.02 -11.79
C VAL A 477 -8.96 -24.55 -11.88
N TRP A 478 -9.54 -25.31 -10.95
CA TRP A 478 -9.54 -26.77 -11.00
C TRP A 478 -10.32 -27.35 -12.18
N VAL A 479 -11.42 -26.73 -12.59
CA VAL A 479 -12.09 -27.10 -13.83
C VAL A 479 -11.19 -26.82 -15.04
N GLU A 480 -10.58 -25.64 -15.12
CA GLU A 480 -9.69 -25.26 -16.22
C GLU A 480 -8.50 -26.22 -16.35
N LEU A 481 -7.76 -26.44 -15.26
CA LEU A 481 -6.62 -27.34 -15.21
C LEU A 481 -7.03 -28.80 -15.41
N GLY A 482 -8.15 -29.22 -14.84
CA GLY A 482 -8.70 -30.56 -15.03
C GLY A 482 -8.96 -30.86 -16.50
N LEU A 483 -9.55 -29.92 -17.24
CA LEU A 483 -9.78 -30.06 -18.68
C LEU A 483 -8.47 -30.03 -19.47
N ALA A 484 -7.56 -29.09 -19.15
CA ALA A 484 -6.27 -28.94 -19.85
C ALA A 484 -5.39 -30.20 -19.72
N HIS A 485 -5.32 -30.78 -18.52
CA HIS A 485 -4.54 -31.99 -18.24
C HIS A 485 -5.30 -33.30 -18.44
N ARG A 486 -6.57 -33.26 -18.90
CA ARG A 486 -7.46 -34.43 -19.01
C ARG A 486 -7.56 -35.23 -17.70
N ASN A 487 -7.68 -34.51 -16.59
CA ASN A 487 -7.84 -35.05 -15.25
C ASN A 487 -9.30 -34.89 -14.80
N ASP A 488 -10.10 -35.93 -15.04
CA ASP A 488 -11.54 -35.93 -14.70
C ASP A 488 -11.77 -35.75 -13.20
N GLY A 489 -10.91 -36.32 -12.36
CA GLY A 489 -11.01 -36.17 -10.90
C GLY A 489 -10.78 -34.73 -10.42
N LEU A 490 -9.85 -34.01 -11.04
CA LEU A 490 -9.63 -32.58 -10.74
C LEU A 490 -10.79 -31.72 -11.25
N THR A 491 -11.30 -32.03 -12.45
CA THR A 491 -12.47 -31.36 -13.02
C THR A 491 -13.70 -31.52 -12.11
N GLU A 492 -13.94 -32.74 -11.62
CA GLU A 492 -15.06 -33.03 -10.72
C GLU A 492 -14.90 -32.34 -9.36
N LYS A 493 -13.68 -32.33 -8.80
CA LYS A 493 -13.40 -31.55 -7.59
C LYS A 493 -13.70 -30.07 -7.80
N GLY A 494 -13.25 -29.49 -8.92
CA GLY A 494 -13.55 -28.10 -9.28
C GLY A 494 -15.04 -27.81 -9.37
N ARG A 495 -15.82 -28.67 -10.05
CA ARG A 495 -17.28 -28.55 -10.12
C ARG A 495 -17.96 -28.64 -8.76
N ARG A 496 -17.49 -29.53 -7.88
CA ARG A 496 -17.99 -29.64 -6.50
C ARG A 496 -17.78 -28.34 -5.72
N LEU A 497 -16.62 -27.69 -5.87
CA LEU A 497 -16.36 -26.40 -5.21
C LEU A 497 -17.25 -25.30 -5.76
N LEU A 498 -17.46 -25.23 -7.08
CA LEU A 498 -18.39 -24.27 -7.68
C LEU A 498 -19.83 -24.48 -7.15
N ALA A 499 -20.28 -25.72 -7.05
CA ALA A 499 -21.60 -26.04 -6.49
C ALA A 499 -21.70 -25.67 -5.01
N GLU A 500 -20.66 -25.96 -4.22
CA GLU A 500 -20.66 -25.60 -2.79
C GLU A 500 -20.55 -24.09 -2.57
N SER A 501 -19.82 -23.36 -3.42
CA SER A 501 -19.78 -21.90 -3.40
C SER A 501 -21.19 -21.31 -3.59
N ALA A 502 -21.93 -21.77 -4.60
CA ALA A 502 -23.29 -21.32 -4.85
C ALA A 502 -24.21 -21.65 -3.67
N ALA A 503 -24.17 -22.89 -3.15
CA ALA A 503 -25.00 -23.31 -2.03
C ALA A 503 -24.67 -22.54 -0.73
N LEU A 504 -23.39 -22.31 -0.42
CA LEU A 504 -22.98 -21.51 0.74
C LEU A 504 -23.37 -20.04 0.59
N ARG A 505 -23.35 -19.49 -0.63
CA ARG A 505 -23.83 -18.13 -0.89
C ARG A 505 -25.31 -17.97 -0.60
N ASP A 506 -26.12 -18.96 -0.98
CA ASP A 506 -27.56 -18.96 -0.70
C ASP A 506 -27.84 -19.05 0.80
N ASP A 507 -27.14 -19.93 1.52
CA ASP A 507 -27.25 -20.02 2.98
C ASP A 507 -26.77 -18.74 3.68
N LEU A 508 -25.68 -18.12 3.19
CA LEU A 508 -25.18 -16.85 3.68
C LEU A 508 -26.21 -15.73 3.51
N ARG A 509 -26.88 -15.65 2.36
CA ARG A 509 -27.95 -14.66 2.14
C ARG A 509 -29.07 -14.86 3.14
N VAL A 510 -29.55 -16.09 3.33
CA VAL A 510 -30.60 -16.39 4.32
C VAL A 510 -30.16 -16.01 5.73
N ALA A 511 -28.91 -16.27 6.10
CA ALA A 511 -28.40 -15.94 7.42
C ALA A 511 -28.25 -14.43 7.63
N ILE A 512 -27.79 -13.67 6.62
CA ILE A 512 -27.75 -12.21 6.65
C ILE A 512 -29.16 -11.67 6.89
N ASP A 513 -30.13 -12.06 6.06
CA ASP A 513 -31.52 -11.57 6.14
C ASP A 513 -32.15 -11.84 7.52
N ARG A 514 -31.78 -12.94 8.18
CA ARG A 514 -32.23 -13.30 9.54
C ARG A 514 -31.48 -12.59 10.66
N SER A 515 -30.27 -12.09 10.40
CA SER A 515 -29.38 -11.54 11.43
C SER A 515 -29.43 -10.02 11.51
N VAL A 516 -30.02 -9.32 10.53
CA VAL A 516 -30.15 -7.86 10.59
C VAL A 516 -30.99 -7.45 11.80
N LEU A 517 -30.39 -6.67 12.69
CA LEU A 517 -31.05 -6.06 13.82
C LEU A 517 -31.75 -4.78 13.34
N THR A 518 -33.07 -4.76 13.43
CA THR A 518 -33.93 -3.67 12.92
C THR A 518 -34.59 -2.84 14.02
N ASP A 519 -34.39 -3.25 15.27
CA ASP A 519 -34.84 -2.56 16.49
C ASP A 519 -33.79 -1.58 17.05
N VAL A 520 -32.70 -1.40 16.32
CA VAL A 520 -31.64 -0.41 16.57
C VAL A 520 -31.60 0.61 15.43
N GLU A 521 -31.12 1.82 15.71
CA GLU A 521 -31.06 2.92 14.73
C GLU A 521 -29.61 3.43 14.59
N PRO A 522 -29.03 3.43 13.37
CA PRO A 522 -29.52 2.74 12.16
C PRO A 522 -29.55 1.20 12.35
N PRO A 523 -30.20 0.44 11.45
CA PRO A 523 -30.15 -1.03 11.46
C PRO A 523 -28.71 -1.56 11.45
N CYS A 524 -28.48 -2.66 12.17
CA CYS A 524 -27.17 -3.30 12.29
C CYS A 524 -27.13 -4.64 11.57
N LEU A 525 -26.13 -4.85 10.71
CA LEU A 525 -25.71 -6.19 10.34
C LEU A 525 -24.55 -6.61 11.28
N PRO A 526 -24.80 -7.49 12.27
CA PRO A 526 -23.76 -7.91 13.20
C PRO A 526 -22.70 -8.82 12.53
N SER A 527 -21.57 -8.98 13.19
CA SER A 527 -20.45 -9.80 12.70
C SER A 527 -20.71 -11.32 12.79
N ILE A 528 -21.60 -11.73 13.69
CA ILE A 528 -21.95 -13.13 13.97
C ILE A 528 -23.42 -13.36 13.65
N ALA A 529 -23.73 -14.44 12.94
CA ALA A 529 -25.12 -14.77 12.63
C ALA A 529 -25.95 -15.07 13.89
N GLY A 530 -27.13 -14.47 13.98
CA GLY A 530 -28.13 -14.75 15.03
C GLY A 530 -27.88 -14.14 16.40
N VAL A 531 -26.93 -13.21 16.55
CA VAL A 531 -26.85 -12.42 17.79
C VAL A 531 -28.06 -11.50 17.91
N GLU A 532 -28.44 -11.18 19.15
CA GLU A 532 -29.65 -10.40 19.45
C GLU A 532 -29.35 -8.92 19.76
N GLU A 533 -28.07 -8.55 19.82
CA GLU A 533 -27.66 -7.19 20.11
C GLU A 533 -26.38 -6.84 19.32
N PRO A 534 -26.18 -5.55 19.03
CA PRO A 534 -25.05 -5.13 18.21
C PRO A 534 -23.72 -5.17 18.98
N PHE A 535 -22.63 -5.30 18.22
CA PHE A 535 -21.27 -5.46 18.74
C PHE A 535 -20.87 -4.41 19.79
N HIS A 536 -21.20 -3.13 19.60
CA HIS A 536 -20.76 -2.09 20.53
C HIS A 536 -21.48 -2.17 21.89
N VAL A 537 -22.71 -2.69 21.93
CA VAL A 537 -23.47 -2.91 23.17
C VAL A 537 -22.97 -4.17 23.86
N ALA A 538 -22.82 -5.26 23.11
CA ALA A 538 -22.34 -6.54 23.63
C ALA A 538 -20.97 -6.40 24.30
N VAL A 539 -20.03 -5.74 23.63
CA VAL A 539 -18.64 -5.59 24.08
C VAL A 539 -18.51 -4.65 25.28
N GLN A 540 -19.34 -3.60 25.37
CA GLN A 540 -19.37 -2.74 26.55
C GLN A 540 -19.90 -3.45 27.79
N ARG A 541 -20.82 -4.41 27.61
CA ARG A 541 -21.34 -5.23 28.70
C ARG A 541 -20.36 -6.34 29.09
N ASP A 542 -19.76 -6.98 28.10
CA ASP A 542 -18.82 -8.09 28.24
C ASP A 542 -17.62 -7.87 27.33
N ASN A 543 -16.49 -7.46 27.91
CA ASN A 543 -15.29 -7.10 27.15
C ASN A 543 -14.57 -8.30 26.50
N VAL A 544 -15.03 -9.53 26.75
CA VAL A 544 -14.58 -10.74 26.05
C VAL A 544 -15.64 -11.31 25.11
N ASP A 545 -16.72 -10.57 24.84
CA ASP A 545 -17.75 -10.97 23.88
C ASP A 545 -17.13 -11.24 22.49
N PRO A 546 -17.47 -12.34 21.78
CA PRO A 546 -16.87 -12.68 20.50
C PRO A 546 -17.03 -11.63 19.39
N GLN A 547 -17.93 -10.64 19.58
CA GLN A 547 -18.11 -9.50 18.69
C GLN A 547 -17.03 -8.41 18.87
N PHE A 548 -16.13 -8.49 19.85
CA PHE A 548 -15.10 -7.45 20.09
C PHE A 548 -14.15 -7.20 18.91
N ARG A 549 -13.98 -8.19 18.03
CA ARG A 549 -13.21 -8.12 16.78
C ARG A 549 -14.08 -7.85 15.55
N ALA A 550 -15.26 -7.22 15.71
CA ALA A 550 -16.18 -6.94 14.60
C ALA A 550 -15.54 -6.14 13.45
N TYR A 551 -14.58 -5.25 13.73
CA TYR A 551 -13.86 -4.49 12.70
C TYR A 551 -13.17 -5.40 11.67
N ARG A 552 -12.55 -6.51 12.12
CA ARG A 552 -11.90 -7.51 11.24
C ARG A 552 -12.94 -8.21 10.39
N VAL A 553 -14.00 -8.71 11.03
CA VAL A 553 -15.07 -9.45 10.35
C VAL A 553 -15.73 -8.57 9.29
N ASN A 554 -16.01 -7.30 9.60
CA ASN A 554 -16.56 -6.34 8.66
C ASN A 554 -15.62 -6.12 7.46
N SER A 555 -14.32 -5.92 7.70
CA SER A 555 -13.33 -5.73 6.63
C SER A 555 -13.21 -6.95 5.71
N GLU A 556 -13.15 -8.17 6.26
CA GLU A 556 -13.10 -9.41 5.49
C GLU A 556 -14.40 -9.66 4.72
N LEU A 557 -15.55 -9.43 5.36
CA LEU A 557 -16.86 -9.57 4.74
C LEU A 557 -17.00 -8.64 3.51
N LEU A 558 -16.59 -7.37 3.64
CA LEU A 558 -16.53 -6.43 2.52
C LEU A 558 -15.52 -6.85 1.45
N HIS A 559 -14.36 -7.38 1.85
CA HIS A 559 -13.30 -7.81 0.93
C HIS A 559 -13.67 -9.04 0.09
N SER A 560 -14.51 -9.93 0.61
CA SER A 560 -14.97 -11.12 -0.13
C SER A 560 -15.63 -10.76 -1.47
N GLY A 561 -16.26 -9.58 -1.53
CA GLY A 561 -16.97 -9.06 -2.69
C GLY A 561 -18.31 -9.75 -2.97
N VAL A 562 -18.85 -10.51 -2.01
CA VAL A 562 -20.09 -11.30 -2.20
C VAL A 562 -21.35 -10.57 -1.74
N LEU A 563 -21.19 -9.47 -0.97
CA LEU A 563 -22.30 -8.69 -0.44
C LEU A 563 -22.97 -7.82 -1.51
N GLY A 564 -24.28 -7.61 -1.36
CA GLY A 564 -25.01 -6.63 -2.14
C GLY A 564 -24.79 -5.22 -1.59
N ARG A 565 -25.13 -4.20 -2.40
CA ARG A 565 -24.96 -2.79 -2.02
C ARG A 565 -25.66 -2.44 -0.71
N ASP A 566 -26.88 -2.90 -0.51
CA ASP A 566 -27.67 -2.59 0.69
C ASP A 566 -27.02 -3.16 1.97
N ASP A 567 -26.42 -4.35 1.90
CA ASP A 567 -25.70 -4.95 3.03
C ASP A 567 -24.46 -4.11 3.37
N VAL A 568 -23.71 -3.69 2.35
CA VAL A 568 -22.52 -2.84 2.50
C VAL A 568 -22.89 -1.50 3.11
N GLU A 569 -23.91 -0.82 2.59
CA GLU A 569 -24.37 0.46 3.14
C GLU A 569 -24.90 0.31 4.58
N THR A 570 -25.55 -0.81 4.91
CA THR A 570 -26.01 -1.11 6.28
C THR A 570 -24.82 -1.21 7.25
N ILE A 571 -23.78 -1.96 6.88
CA ILE A 571 -22.53 -2.05 7.67
C ILE A 571 -21.93 -0.64 7.84
N LEU A 572 -21.77 0.11 6.75
CA LEU A 572 -21.12 1.42 6.77
C LEU A 572 -21.85 2.43 7.64
N ARG A 573 -23.17 2.58 7.46
CA ARG A 573 -24.00 3.51 8.24
C ARG A 573 -23.95 3.17 9.73
N TYR A 574 -24.04 1.88 10.06
CA TYR A 574 -23.97 1.45 11.46
C TYR A 574 -22.63 1.78 12.10
N ARG A 575 -21.53 1.46 11.42
CA ARG A 575 -20.17 1.73 11.92
C ARG A 575 -19.90 3.24 12.05
N ALA A 576 -20.33 4.03 11.06
CA ALA A 576 -20.19 5.48 11.06
C ALA A 576 -20.95 6.14 12.21
N ALA A 577 -22.11 5.61 12.61
CA ALA A 577 -22.92 6.14 13.70
C ALA A 577 -22.46 5.73 15.12
N HIS A 578 -21.48 4.83 15.24
CA HIS A 578 -21.12 4.20 16.52
C HIS A 578 -19.61 4.13 16.75
N ARG A 579 -18.88 5.22 16.45
CA ARG A 579 -17.43 5.40 16.72
C ARG A 579 -16.47 4.44 16.01
N ASP A 580 -16.97 3.64 15.07
CA ASP A 580 -16.18 2.59 14.41
C ASP A 580 -15.57 3.05 13.07
N ILE A 581 -15.79 4.30 12.69
CA ILE A 581 -15.14 4.96 11.55
C ILE A 581 -14.65 6.35 11.98
N ARG A 582 -13.42 6.69 11.58
CA ARG A 582 -12.83 8.03 11.69
C ARG A 582 -12.13 8.41 10.40
N LEU A 583 -12.50 9.56 9.85
CA LEU A 583 -12.02 10.10 8.59
C LEU A 583 -12.09 9.05 7.46
N GLY A 584 -13.20 8.31 7.39
CA GLY A 584 -13.42 7.23 6.43
C GLY A 584 -12.59 5.95 6.68
N VAL A 585 -11.88 5.83 7.81
CA VAL A 585 -11.09 4.65 8.15
C VAL A 585 -11.71 3.89 9.32
N PRO A 586 -11.88 2.56 9.22
CA PRO A 586 -12.21 1.67 10.33
C PRO A 586 -11.39 1.90 11.60
N MET A 587 -12.04 1.86 12.76
CA MET A 587 -11.35 1.82 14.05
C MET A 587 -11.16 0.35 14.50
N ALA A 588 -10.01 0.05 15.07
CA ALA A 588 -9.82 -1.11 15.93
C ALA A 588 -10.33 -0.72 17.32
N TYR A 589 -11.28 -1.50 17.86
CA TYR A 589 -11.82 -1.29 19.21
C TYR A 589 -12.45 0.10 19.44
N GLY A 590 -13.17 0.63 18.44
CA GLY A 590 -13.75 1.99 18.46
C GLY A 590 -14.78 2.29 19.56
N PHE A 591 -15.20 1.28 20.32
CA PHE A 591 -16.28 1.37 21.32
C PHE A 591 -15.81 1.66 22.75
N ASP A 592 -14.50 1.67 22.98
CA ASP A 592 -13.86 2.05 24.24
C ASP A 592 -13.95 3.57 24.46
N SER A 593 -14.22 4.02 25.69
CA SER A 593 -14.45 5.43 25.99
C SER A 593 -13.15 6.24 26.18
N TRP A 594 -13.23 7.56 25.95
CA TRP A 594 -12.14 8.53 26.14
C TRP A 594 -11.51 8.50 27.55
N ASP A 595 -12.30 8.18 28.58
CA ASP A 595 -11.91 8.25 30.00
C ASP A 595 -11.46 6.90 30.59
N ASP A 596 -11.47 5.81 29.81
CA ASP A 596 -10.94 4.51 30.25
C ASP A 596 -9.41 4.53 30.24
N LEU A 597 -8.87 4.89 31.41
CA LEU A 597 -7.47 4.82 31.80
C LEU A 597 -6.92 3.38 31.67
N GLY A 598 -6.62 2.96 30.44
CA GLY A 598 -5.93 1.70 30.14
C GLY A 598 -6.42 0.93 28.90
N GLY A 599 -7.47 1.37 28.20
CA GLY A 599 -8.06 0.63 27.06
C GLY A 599 -7.44 0.91 25.69
N ASN A 600 -7.69 0.01 24.72
CA ASN A 600 -7.26 0.09 23.32
C ASN A 600 -8.13 1.03 22.46
N GLY A 601 -8.99 1.84 23.07
CA GLY A 601 -9.85 2.79 22.38
C GLY A 601 -9.13 3.85 21.55
N GLY A 602 -9.74 4.19 20.41
CA GLY A 602 -9.26 5.23 19.51
C GLY A 602 -8.12 4.81 18.57
N GLU A 603 -7.95 3.50 18.34
CA GLU A 603 -7.00 2.96 17.39
C GLU A 603 -7.59 2.95 15.97
N MET A 604 -7.03 3.73 15.05
CA MET A 604 -7.30 3.62 13.63
C MET A 604 -6.67 2.32 13.12
N ALA A 605 -7.47 1.47 12.47
CA ALA A 605 -7.01 0.19 11.94
C ALA A 605 -6.33 0.40 10.58
N GLY A 606 -5.02 0.19 10.49
CA GLY A 606 -4.33 0.09 9.20
C GLY A 606 -4.46 -1.30 8.62
N PHE A 607 -4.20 -2.30 9.48
CA PHE A 607 -4.41 -3.70 9.22
C PHE A 607 -5.85 -3.98 8.77
N LEU A 608 -6.02 -4.66 7.62
CA LEU A 608 -7.29 -5.03 6.96
C LEU A 608 -8.15 -3.91 6.35
N SER A 609 -7.80 -2.63 6.51
CA SER A 609 -8.61 -1.53 5.97
C SER A 609 -8.70 -1.52 4.43
N TYR A 610 -7.85 -2.28 3.75
CA TYR A 610 -8.02 -2.58 2.33
C TYR A 610 -9.36 -3.27 2.02
N GLY A 611 -9.88 -4.11 2.92
CA GLY A 611 -11.16 -4.80 2.75
C GLY A 611 -12.36 -3.86 2.81
N HIS A 612 -12.32 -2.89 3.72
CA HIS A 612 -13.30 -1.81 3.78
C HIS A 612 -13.32 -1.00 2.49
N ALA A 613 -12.15 -0.54 2.02
CA ALA A 613 -12.04 0.22 0.79
C ALA A 613 -12.44 -0.61 -0.46
N TYR A 614 -12.20 -1.93 -0.47
CA TYR A 614 -12.66 -2.81 -1.54
C TYR A 614 -14.19 -2.77 -1.67
N GLY A 615 -14.92 -2.88 -0.56
CA GLY A 615 -16.38 -2.81 -0.53
C GLY A 615 -16.93 -1.44 -0.99
N LEU A 616 -16.29 -0.34 -0.56
CA LEU A 616 -16.64 1.01 -1.02
C LEU A 616 -16.49 1.12 -2.55
N LEU A 617 -15.34 0.67 -3.07
CA LEU A 617 -15.05 0.73 -4.50
C LEU A 617 -15.99 -0.15 -5.32
N GLN A 618 -16.26 -1.38 -4.87
CA GLN A 618 -17.14 -2.32 -5.55
C GLN A 618 -18.55 -1.77 -5.76
N HIS A 619 -19.07 -1.00 -4.80
CA HIS A 619 -20.44 -0.48 -4.83
C HIS A 619 -20.53 1.01 -5.17
N ASP A 620 -19.49 1.55 -5.81
CA ASP A 620 -19.45 2.93 -6.36
C ASP A 620 -19.58 4.04 -5.30
N LEU A 621 -19.15 3.77 -4.05
CA LEU A 621 -19.03 4.75 -2.97
C LEU A 621 -17.67 5.48 -3.07
N ILE A 622 -17.50 6.18 -4.20
CA ILE A 622 -16.20 6.68 -4.65
C ILE A 622 -15.63 7.81 -3.77
N ARG A 623 -16.48 8.68 -3.25
CA ARG A 623 -16.02 9.80 -2.41
C ARG A 623 -15.51 9.28 -1.07
N GLU A 624 -16.23 8.33 -0.47
CA GLU A 624 -15.85 7.61 0.73
C GLU A 624 -14.56 6.80 0.52
N PHE A 625 -14.41 6.15 -0.64
CA PHE A 625 -13.17 5.47 -1.02
C PHE A 625 -11.98 6.44 -1.07
N LEU A 626 -12.15 7.62 -1.68
CA LEU A 626 -11.10 8.64 -1.77
C LEU A 626 -10.73 9.21 -0.39
N LEU A 627 -11.73 9.44 0.46
CA LEU A 627 -11.51 9.82 1.86
C LEU A 627 -10.67 8.75 2.57
N ALA A 628 -11.08 7.48 2.50
CA ALA A 628 -10.34 6.37 3.12
C ALA A 628 -8.90 6.26 2.59
N LEU A 629 -8.69 6.34 1.27
CA LEU A 629 -7.37 6.28 0.64
C LEU A 629 -6.45 7.39 1.14
N TYR A 630 -6.93 8.64 1.13
CA TYR A 630 -6.13 9.78 1.57
C TYR A 630 -5.89 9.77 3.07
N SER A 631 -6.86 9.30 3.87
CA SER A 631 -6.72 9.16 5.32
C SER A 631 -5.69 8.11 5.67
N LEU A 632 -5.78 6.91 5.08
CA LEU A 632 -4.78 5.86 5.26
C LEU A 632 -3.40 6.37 4.89
N SER A 633 -3.27 6.99 3.71
CA SER A 633 -2.00 7.52 3.23
C SER A 633 -1.40 8.62 4.13
N ALA A 634 -2.22 9.57 4.61
CA ALA A 634 -1.76 10.73 5.38
C ALA A 634 -1.57 10.43 6.87
N HIS A 635 -2.32 9.46 7.40
CA HIS A 635 -2.47 9.26 8.84
C HIS A 635 -2.05 7.87 9.29
N GLN A 636 -2.25 6.81 8.52
CA GLN A 636 -1.82 5.45 8.86
C GLN A 636 -0.39 5.13 8.41
N TYR A 637 0.27 6.04 7.69
CA TYR A 637 1.68 5.94 7.33
C TYR A 637 2.43 7.12 7.95
N THR A 638 3.69 6.91 8.32
CA THR A 638 4.58 8.05 8.61
C THR A 638 4.73 8.92 7.36
N ARG A 639 4.58 10.23 7.49
CA ARG A 639 4.75 11.16 6.37
C ARG A 639 6.23 11.26 5.99
N GLY A 640 6.53 11.37 4.70
CA GLY A 640 7.90 11.43 4.19
C GLY A 640 8.71 10.12 4.22
N SER A 641 8.45 9.20 5.16
CA SER A 641 9.14 7.90 5.25
C SER A 641 8.24 6.67 4.99
N TRP A 642 6.93 6.88 4.85
CA TRP A 642 5.89 5.92 4.47
C TRP A 642 6.00 4.55 5.14
N THR A 643 6.24 4.54 6.45
CA THR A 643 6.19 3.33 7.28
C THR A 643 4.79 3.18 7.87
N ALA A 644 4.15 2.04 7.64
CA ALA A 644 2.80 1.77 8.12
C ALA A 644 2.81 0.90 9.40
N PRO A 645 2.47 1.44 10.58
CA PRO A 645 2.13 0.63 11.73
C PRO A 645 0.84 -0.18 11.51
N GLU A 646 0.67 -1.27 12.26
CA GLU A 646 -0.53 -2.10 12.24
C GLU A 646 -1.80 -1.31 12.57
N THR A 647 -1.76 -0.57 13.68
CA THR A 647 -2.76 0.40 14.12
C THR A 647 -2.08 1.67 14.59
N ARG A 648 -2.83 2.76 14.68
CA ARG A 648 -2.37 3.93 15.41
C ARG A 648 -3.45 4.49 16.31
N SER A 649 -3.05 4.98 17.47
CA SER A 649 -3.94 5.82 18.26
C SER A 649 -4.12 7.18 17.60
N LEU A 650 -5.36 7.68 17.56
CA LEU A 650 -5.63 9.08 17.23
C LEU A 650 -5.34 10.02 18.40
N HIS A 651 -5.13 9.48 19.60
CA HIS A 651 -4.66 10.28 20.73
C HIS A 651 -3.22 10.75 20.51
N PRO A 652 -2.93 12.07 20.57
CA PRO A 652 -1.62 12.64 20.22
C PRO A 652 -0.47 12.23 21.16
N ASN A 653 -0.79 11.63 22.31
CA ASN A 653 0.17 11.20 23.32
C ASN A 653 0.36 9.68 23.37
N ARG A 654 -0.45 8.92 22.63
CA ARG A 654 -0.33 7.48 22.55
C ARG A 654 0.50 7.11 21.33
N PRO A 655 1.37 6.10 21.44
CA PRO A 655 2.17 5.69 20.33
C PRO A 655 1.39 4.87 19.29
N ALA A 656 1.91 4.80 18.06
CA ALA A 656 1.45 3.82 17.09
C ALA A 656 2.02 2.41 17.36
N ALA A 657 1.29 1.37 16.93
CA ALA A 657 1.73 -0.02 16.98
C ALA A 657 2.99 -0.25 16.12
N PRO A 658 3.66 -1.42 16.23
CA PRO A 658 4.78 -1.75 15.35
C PRO A 658 4.35 -1.82 13.86
N TYR A 659 5.33 -1.63 12.98
CA TYR A 659 5.18 -1.85 11.54
C TYR A 659 4.75 -3.28 11.22
N CYS A 660 3.82 -3.44 10.29
CA CYS A 660 3.50 -4.74 9.69
C CYS A 660 3.23 -4.66 8.19
N VAL A 661 3.53 -5.74 7.48
CA VAL A 661 3.39 -5.86 6.01
C VAL A 661 1.94 -5.65 5.54
N PRO A 662 0.90 -6.21 6.21
CA PRO A 662 -0.47 -6.00 5.75
C PRO A 662 -0.91 -4.53 5.77
N ALA A 663 -0.52 -3.76 6.78
CA ALA A 663 -0.79 -2.32 6.82
C ALA A 663 0.03 -1.57 5.76
N GLN A 664 1.29 -1.97 5.53
CA GLN A 664 2.15 -1.35 4.51
C GLN A 664 1.60 -1.48 3.10
N LEU A 665 0.89 -2.57 2.79
CA LEU A 665 0.38 -2.86 1.45
C LEU A 665 -1.02 -2.32 1.16
N VAL A 666 -1.65 -1.58 2.08
CA VAL A 666 -2.98 -1.01 1.84
C VAL A 666 -2.99 -0.03 0.67
N VAL A 667 -2.13 1.00 0.70
CA VAL A 667 -2.06 2.01 -0.37
C VAL A 667 -1.78 1.41 -1.76
N PRO A 668 -0.77 0.53 -1.97
CA PRO A 668 -0.55 -0.05 -3.30
C PRO A 668 -1.75 -0.86 -3.81
N LEU A 669 -2.50 -1.55 -2.94
CA LEU A 669 -3.72 -2.27 -3.35
C LEU A 669 -4.81 -1.30 -3.79
N LEU A 670 -5.13 -0.28 -2.97
CA LEU A 670 -6.17 0.70 -3.30
C LEU A 670 -5.84 1.47 -4.58
N VAL A 671 -4.59 1.90 -4.75
CA VAL A 671 -4.14 2.63 -5.94
C VAL A 671 -4.21 1.75 -7.19
N ARG A 672 -3.91 0.45 -7.08
CA ARG A 672 -4.12 -0.49 -8.18
C ARG A 672 -5.60 -0.61 -8.49
N TRP A 673 -6.44 -0.88 -7.49
CA TRP A 673 -7.87 -1.12 -7.67
C TRP A 673 -8.62 0.10 -8.21
N MET A 674 -8.29 1.33 -7.79
CA MET A 674 -8.94 2.53 -8.34
C MET A 674 -8.66 2.74 -9.84
N LEU A 675 -7.54 2.22 -10.35
CA LEU A 675 -7.11 2.33 -11.74
C LEU A 675 -7.54 1.13 -12.58
N ALA A 676 -7.53 -0.08 -12.03
CA ALA A 676 -8.05 -1.29 -12.65
C ALA A 676 -8.72 -2.18 -11.59
N PHE A 677 -10.03 -2.35 -11.69
CA PHE A 677 -10.82 -3.17 -10.77
C PHE A 677 -11.55 -4.28 -11.53
N GLU A 678 -11.43 -5.50 -11.03
CA GLU A 678 -12.06 -6.68 -11.61
C GLU A 678 -13.27 -7.06 -10.74
N GLU A 679 -14.47 -7.08 -11.32
CA GLU A 679 -15.64 -7.51 -10.57
C GLU A 679 -15.47 -8.96 -10.10
N PRO A 680 -15.65 -9.25 -8.80
CA PRO A 680 -15.21 -10.50 -8.22
C PRO A 680 -15.93 -11.73 -8.79
N LEU A 681 -17.22 -11.58 -9.10
CA LEU A 681 -18.11 -12.65 -9.53
C LEU A 681 -18.63 -12.46 -10.97
N GLU A 682 -18.19 -11.42 -11.67
CA GLU A 682 -18.64 -11.08 -13.03
C GLU A 682 -17.46 -10.86 -13.96
N ASP A 683 -17.65 -11.09 -15.27
CA ASP A 683 -16.64 -10.82 -16.30
C ASP A 683 -16.62 -9.34 -16.72
N VAL A 684 -16.42 -8.46 -15.75
CA VAL A 684 -16.36 -7.00 -15.93
C VAL A 684 -15.04 -6.44 -15.43
N LEU A 685 -14.39 -5.65 -16.27
CA LEU A 685 -13.21 -4.86 -15.95
C LEU A 685 -13.59 -3.38 -15.87
N TRP A 686 -13.23 -2.72 -14.78
CA TRP A 686 -13.29 -1.27 -14.67
C TRP A 686 -11.90 -0.66 -14.82
N LEU A 687 -11.79 0.40 -15.61
CA LEU A 687 -10.60 1.23 -15.73
C LEU A 687 -10.88 2.63 -15.19
N CYS A 688 -9.96 3.15 -14.38
CA CYS A 688 -10.01 4.47 -13.74
C CYS A 688 -11.26 4.71 -12.87
N ARG A 689 -11.84 3.62 -12.31
CA ARG A 689 -13.11 3.59 -11.57
C ARG A 689 -13.25 4.70 -10.52
N ALA A 690 -12.22 4.92 -9.72
CA ALA A 690 -12.24 5.84 -8.58
C ALA A 690 -11.23 6.99 -8.70
N THR A 691 -10.86 7.40 -9.91
CA THR A 691 -9.92 8.53 -10.07
C THR A 691 -10.56 9.86 -9.61
N PRO A 692 -9.84 10.73 -8.86
CA PRO A 692 -10.36 12.04 -8.45
C PRO A 692 -10.75 12.91 -9.64
N ARG A 693 -11.84 13.67 -9.53
CA ARG A 693 -12.29 14.62 -10.56
C ARG A 693 -11.21 15.63 -10.95
N GLY A 694 -10.46 16.11 -9.95
CA GLY A 694 -9.36 17.04 -10.13
C GLY A 694 -8.23 16.52 -11.04
N TRP A 695 -8.13 15.20 -11.26
CA TRP A 695 -7.14 14.60 -12.16
C TRP A 695 -7.47 14.82 -13.64
N LEU A 696 -8.74 15.11 -13.97
CA LEU A 696 -9.21 15.40 -15.32
C LEU A 696 -9.48 16.89 -15.57
N ARG A 697 -8.90 17.79 -14.77
CA ARG A 697 -8.78 19.21 -15.16
C ARG A 697 -8.04 19.33 -16.50
N ASP A 698 -8.22 20.45 -17.21
CA ASP A 698 -7.58 20.64 -18.52
C ASP A 698 -6.06 20.41 -18.46
N GLY A 699 -5.53 19.64 -19.42
CA GLY A 699 -4.13 19.21 -19.45
C GLY A 699 -3.78 18.05 -18.49
N GLY A 700 -4.72 17.60 -17.66
CA GLY A 700 -4.57 16.45 -16.79
C GLY A 700 -4.30 15.16 -17.57
N ARG A 701 -3.44 14.30 -17.02
CA ARG A 701 -3.04 13.03 -17.61
C ARG A 701 -3.07 11.92 -16.57
N ILE A 702 -3.71 10.81 -16.90
CA ILE A 702 -3.71 9.57 -16.11
C ILE A 702 -3.16 8.48 -17.01
N SER A 703 -2.15 7.75 -16.56
CA SER A 703 -1.55 6.64 -17.31
C SER A 703 -1.22 5.51 -16.36
N ALA A 704 -1.72 4.31 -16.66
CA ALA A 704 -1.38 3.07 -15.98
C ALA A 704 -1.03 2.03 -17.05
N ARG A 705 0.18 1.47 -17.01
CA ARG A 705 0.69 0.55 -18.03
C ARG A 705 1.12 -0.77 -17.42
N GLY A 706 0.91 -1.85 -18.15
CA GLY A 706 1.26 -3.20 -17.76
C GLY A 706 0.47 -3.74 -16.58
N VAL A 707 -0.72 -3.18 -16.29
CA VAL A 707 -1.52 -3.54 -15.11
C VAL A 707 -2.06 -4.96 -15.29
N PRO A 708 -1.71 -5.93 -14.44
CA PRO A 708 -2.25 -7.28 -14.51
C PRO A 708 -3.76 -7.34 -14.29
N THR A 709 -4.44 -8.19 -15.08
CA THR A 709 -5.83 -8.61 -14.86
C THR A 709 -5.93 -10.11 -15.18
N ARG A 710 -7.00 -10.79 -14.74
CA ARG A 710 -7.21 -12.23 -15.04
C ARG A 710 -7.33 -12.55 -16.53
N TRP A 711 -7.47 -11.53 -17.37
CA TRP A 711 -7.52 -11.63 -18.83
C TRP A 711 -6.21 -11.27 -19.52
N GLY A 712 -5.22 -10.76 -18.80
CA GLY A 712 -3.94 -10.29 -19.32
C GLY A 712 -3.60 -8.88 -18.84
N LYS A 713 -2.43 -8.37 -19.24
CA LYS A 713 -2.03 -7.00 -18.90
C LYS A 713 -2.84 -5.99 -19.71
N VAL A 714 -3.21 -4.88 -19.06
CA VAL A 714 -3.91 -3.76 -19.69
C VAL A 714 -3.10 -2.47 -19.54
N ASP A 715 -3.21 -1.62 -20.55
CA ASP A 715 -2.74 -0.24 -20.50
C ASP A 715 -3.93 0.71 -20.62
N VAL A 716 -3.92 1.80 -19.88
CA VAL A 716 -4.86 2.91 -20.05
C VAL A 716 -4.11 4.23 -19.96
N THR A 717 -4.40 5.14 -20.89
CA THR A 717 -3.93 6.52 -20.89
C THR A 717 -5.11 7.43 -21.18
N ILE A 718 -5.37 8.38 -20.30
CA ILE A 718 -6.40 9.41 -20.44
C ILE A 718 -5.69 10.76 -20.45
N VAL A 719 -5.99 11.58 -21.46
CA VAL A 719 -5.53 12.97 -21.56
C VAL A 719 -6.75 13.88 -21.61
N SER A 720 -6.92 14.69 -20.58
CA SER A 720 -8.00 15.67 -20.50
C SER A 720 -7.68 16.88 -21.36
N ARG A 721 -8.58 17.20 -22.29
CA ARG A 721 -8.55 18.39 -23.16
C ARG A 721 -9.88 19.11 -23.07
N VAL A 722 -10.45 19.18 -21.86
CA VAL A 722 -11.80 19.70 -21.60
C VAL A 722 -11.97 21.16 -22.04
N ALA A 723 -10.90 21.97 -22.08
CA ALA A 723 -10.97 23.31 -22.66
C ALA A 723 -11.26 23.31 -24.18
N ASN A 724 -11.04 22.18 -24.84
CA ASN A 724 -11.40 21.91 -26.24
C ASN A 724 -12.63 20.99 -26.37
N GLY A 725 -13.41 20.81 -25.30
CA GLY A 725 -14.63 20.01 -25.30
C GLY A 725 -14.42 18.51 -25.49
N ARG A 726 -13.23 17.96 -25.17
CA ARG A 726 -12.97 16.51 -25.32
C ARG A 726 -12.00 15.91 -24.29
N VAL A 727 -12.06 14.59 -24.14
CA VAL A 727 -11.07 13.76 -23.45
C VAL A 727 -10.62 12.67 -24.41
N ASP A 728 -9.31 12.42 -24.44
CA ASP A 728 -8.72 11.42 -25.34
C ASP A 728 -8.22 10.23 -24.53
N VAL A 729 -8.73 9.04 -24.84
CA VAL A 729 -8.48 7.80 -24.11
C VAL A 729 -7.84 6.77 -25.02
N GLU A 730 -6.67 6.27 -24.65
CA GLU A 730 -6.02 5.13 -25.28
C GLU A 730 -6.04 3.95 -24.30
N VAL A 731 -6.52 2.80 -24.76
CA VAL A 731 -6.53 1.56 -23.98
C VAL A 731 -5.91 0.45 -24.80
N ASN A 732 -5.10 -0.38 -24.17
CA ASN A 732 -4.57 -1.61 -24.75
C ASN A 732 -5.14 -2.77 -23.95
N LEU A 733 -6.05 -3.52 -24.57
CA LEU A 733 -6.68 -4.70 -23.97
C LEU A 733 -6.02 -5.98 -24.51
N PRO A 734 -5.98 -7.07 -23.72
CA PRO A 734 -5.49 -8.36 -24.19
C PRO A 734 -6.14 -8.78 -25.51
N ASP A 735 -5.37 -9.43 -26.40
CA ASP A 735 -5.91 -9.98 -27.64
C ASP A 735 -6.69 -11.29 -27.38
N GLY A 736 -7.82 -11.50 -28.06
CA GLY A 736 -8.52 -12.79 -28.10
C GLY A 736 -10.02 -12.76 -27.74
N THR A 737 -10.64 -13.94 -27.70
CA THR A 737 -12.09 -14.15 -27.53
C THR A 737 -12.56 -14.24 -26.07
N ARG A 738 -11.73 -13.79 -25.11
CA ARG A 738 -12.05 -13.77 -23.67
C ARG A 738 -11.89 -12.38 -23.06
N VAL A 739 -11.88 -11.32 -23.86
CA VAL A 739 -11.81 -9.94 -23.34
C VAL A 739 -13.11 -9.60 -22.62
N PRO A 740 -13.06 -9.08 -21.38
CA PRO A 740 -14.26 -8.78 -20.61
C PRO A 740 -15.03 -7.58 -21.18
N LEU A 741 -16.26 -7.41 -20.72
CA LEU A 741 -16.90 -6.10 -20.82
C LEU A 741 -16.04 -5.11 -20.02
N THR A 742 -15.59 -4.03 -20.67
CA THR A 742 -14.69 -3.06 -20.04
C THR A 742 -15.39 -1.71 -19.90
N ARG A 743 -15.48 -1.21 -18.67
CA ARG A 743 -16.01 0.12 -18.34
C ARG A 743 -14.86 1.07 -18.03
N ILE A 744 -14.79 2.18 -18.73
CA ILE A 744 -13.84 3.26 -18.46
C ILE A 744 -14.63 4.39 -17.79
N ARG A 745 -14.28 4.73 -16.54
CA ARG A 745 -14.88 5.85 -15.83
C ARG A 745 -14.10 7.13 -16.10
N LEU A 746 -14.79 8.20 -16.48
CA LEU A 746 -14.22 9.53 -16.69
C LEU A 746 -14.91 10.53 -15.76
N ARG A 747 -14.41 10.66 -14.53
CA ARG A 747 -14.96 11.59 -13.52
C ARG A 747 -14.53 13.01 -13.86
N LEU A 748 -15.33 13.72 -14.66
CA LEU A 748 -14.99 15.04 -15.17
C LEU A 748 -15.06 16.11 -14.06
N PRO A 749 -14.38 17.26 -14.22
CA PRO A 749 -14.57 18.42 -13.35
C PRO A 749 -16.05 18.82 -13.23
N ALA A 750 -16.43 19.41 -12.10
CA ALA A 750 -17.82 19.81 -11.84
C ALA A 750 -18.39 20.69 -12.96
N GLY A 751 -19.65 20.45 -13.31
CA GLY A 751 -20.34 21.14 -14.42
C GLY A 751 -20.05 20.59 -15.82
N LEU A 752 -19.22 19.55 -15.95
CA LEU A 752 -18.97 18.88 -17.24
C LEU A 752 -19.53 17.46 -17.23
N ARG A 753 -20.05 17.01 -18.37
CA ARG A 753 -20.56 15.64 -18.59
C ARG A 753 -20.10 15.05 -19.92
N ILE A 754 -20.06 13.72 -19.98
CA ILE A 754 -19.82 12.98 -21.22
C ILE A 754 -21.02 13.19 -22.15
N ALA A 755 -20.77 13.67 -23.38
CA ALA A 755 -21.80 13.86 -24.40
C ALA A 755 -21.89 12.68 -25.37
N SER A 756 -20.74 12.17 -25.83
CA SER A 756 -20.64 11.03 -26.73
C SER A 756 -19.22 10.48 -26.73
N ALA A 757 -19.02 9.24 -27.18
CA ALA A 757 -17.69 8.68 -27.38
C ALA A 757 -17.64 7.83 -28.66
N SER A 758 -16.49 7.88 -29.34
CA SER A 758 -16.27 7.14 -30.60
C SER A 758 -14.85 6.57 -30.64
N VAL A 759 -14.70 5.37 -31.19
CA VAL A 759 -13.39 4.75 -31.50
C VAL A 759 -12.84 5.35 -32.79
N VAL A 760 -11.59 5.83 -32.77
CA VAL A 760 -10.95 6.50 -33.91
C VAL A 760 -9.79 5.68 -34.48
N ASP A 761 -9.81 5.46 -35.80
CA ASP A 761 -8.72 4.80 -36.52
C ASP A 761 -7.64 5.84 -36.87
N HIS A 762 -6.50 5.76 -36.17
CA HIS A 762 -5.23 6.49 -36.41
C HIS A 762 -5.13 7.98 -36.06
N GLU A 763 -6.15 8.83 -36.21
CA GLU A 763 -6.07 10.29 -35.87
C GLU A 763 -7.13 10.79 -34.87
N TRP A 764 -6.69 11.61 -33.90
CA TRP A 764 -7.54 12.28 -32.90
C TRP A 764 -8.33 13.45 -33.50
N THR A 765 -9.41 13.16 -34.22
CA THR A 765 -10.24 14.19 -34.86
C THR A 765 -11.20 14.88 -33.86
N SER A 766 -11.59 16.12 -34.16
CA SER A 766 -12.52 16.91 -33.33
C SER A 766 -14.00 16.61 -33.61
N ALA A 767 -14.29 15.81 -34.65
CA ALA A 767 -15.62 15.37 -35.02
C ALA A 767 -15.65 13.84 -34.98
N GLY A 768 -16.62 13.26 -34.25
CA GLY A 768 -16.76 11.82 -34.00
C GLY A 768 -17.06 10.98 -35.24
N ASN A 769 -16.20 11.01 -36.25
CA ASN A 769 -16.27 10.19 -37.47
C ASN A 769 -15.85 8.72 -37.21
N GLY A 770 -15.70 8.35 -35.95
CA GLY A 770 -15.34 7.00 -35.49
C GLY A 770 -16.57 6.16 -35.15
N GLU A 771 -16.36 4.86 -34.91
CA GLU A 771 -17.42 3.94 -34.49
C GLU A 771 -17.94 4.35 -33.09
N PRO A 772 -19.24 4.64 -32.92
CA PRO A 772 -19.78 5.07 -31.63
C PRO A 772 -19.69 3.94 -30.60
N VAL A 773 -19.41 4.29 -29.35
CA VAL A 773 -19.44 3.37 -28.20
C VAL A 773 -20.48 3.79 -27.19
N THR A 774 -20.95 2.84 -26.38
CA THR A 774 -21.97 3.10 -25.36
C THR A 774 -21.43 4.04 -24.30
N VAL A 775 -22.15 5.14 -24.06
CA VAL A 775 -21.90 6.08 -22.97
C VAL A 775 -23.06 6.04 -21.99
N ASP A 776 -22.75 6.16 -20.72
CA ASP A 776 -23.72 6.44 -19.67
C ASP A 776 -23.26 7.71 -18.94
N PRO A 777 -23.91 8.86 -19.19
CA PRO A 777 -23.55 10.12 -18.55
C PRO A 777 -23.80 10.14 -17.04
N GLU A 778 -24.79 9.40 -16.53
CA GLU A 778 -25.10 9.37 -15.09
C GLU A 778 -24.02 8.61 -14.33
N SER A 779 -23.60 7.47 -14.87
CA SER A 779 -22.44 6.74 -14.37
C SER A 779 -21.12 7.23 -14.97
N GLU A 780 -21.06 8.36 -15.67
CA GLU A 780 -19.82 8.92 -16.24
C GLU A 780 -18.91 7.86 -16.92
N THR A 781 -19.51 6.89 -17.63
CA THR A 781 -18.78 5.75 -18.21
C THR A 781 -18.82 5.70 -19.72
N VAL A 782 -17.75 5.14 -20.27
CA VAL A 782 -17.67 4.63 -21.64
C VAL A 782 -17.51 3.11 -21.56
N THR A 783 -18.33 2.36 -22.28
CA THR A 783 -18.31 0.89 -22.27
C THR A 783 -17.79 0.32 -23.58
N ILE A 784 -16.76 -0.52 -23.47
CA ILE A 784 -16.22 -1.35 -24.54
C ILE A 784 -16.86 -2.75 -24.42
N PRO A 785 -17.51 -3.26 -25.47
CA PRO A 785 -18.14 -4.57 -25.42
C PRO A 785 -17.11 -5.69 -25.24
N ALA A 786 -17.55 -6.80 -24.64
CA ALA A 786 -16.72 -7.99 -24.50
C ALA A 786 -16.18 -8.48 -25.86
N ASN A 787 -15.04 -9.16 -25.83
CA ASN A 787 -14.33 -9.72 -26.99
C ASN A 787 -13.75 -8.67 -27.97
N ARG A 788 -13.70 -7.40 -27.58
CA ARG A 788 -13.01 -6.33 -28.33
C ARG A 788 -11.64 -6.05 -27.69
N GLY A 789 -10.61 -6.76 -28.16
CA GLY A 789 -9.22 -6.62 -27.68
C GLY A 789 -8.35 -5.68 -28.53
N GLY A 790 -7.07 -5.59 -28.15
CA GLY A 790 -6.05 -4.81 -28.85
C GLY A 790 -6.01 -3.34 -28.43
N GLN A 791 -5.23 -2.54 -29.18
CA GLN A 791 -5.12 -1.11 -28.98
C GLN A 791 -6.35 -0.38 -29.53
N LEU A 792 -7.02 0.39 -28.66
CA LEU A 792 -8.20 1.19 -28.99
C LEU A 792 -7.95 2.64 -28.59
N ARG A 793 -8.33 3.57 -29.46
CA ARG A 793 -8.31 5.01 -29.19
C ARG A 793 -9.73 5.55 -29.24
N LEU A 794 -10.12 6.31 -28.23
CA LEU A 794 -11.47 6.83 -28.03
C LEU A 794 -11.41 8.35 -27.84
N THR A 795 -12.08 9.10 -28.71
CA THR A 795 -12.37 10.51 -28.42
C THR A 795 -13.72 10.61 -27.74
N VAL A 796 -13.72 11.21 -26.55
CA VAL A 796 -14.91 11.43 -25.72
C VAL A 796 -15.26 12.91 -25.75
N ALA A 797 -16.39 13.26 -26.35
CA ALA A 797 -16.89 14.63 -26.37
C ALA A 797 -17.48 14.99 -25.00
N VAL A 798 -17.23 16.22 -24.57
CA VAL A 798 -17.64 16.77 -23.28
C VAL A 798 -18.56 17.96 -23.51
N ALA A 799 -19.60 18.07 -22.68
CA ALA A 799 -20.56 19.17 -22.68
C ALA A 799 -20.76 19.72 -21.26
N GLU A 800 -21.27 20.94 -21.17
CA GLU A 800 -21.75 21.57 -19.92
C GLU A 800 -23.17 21.09 -19.55
#